data_AF-L0M491-F1
#
_entry.id   AF-L0M491-F1
#
_cell.length_a   1.000
_cell.length_b   1.000
_cell.length_c   1.000
_cell.angle_alpha   90.00
_cell.angle_beta   90.00
_cell.angle_gamma   90.00
#
_symmetry.space_group_name_H-M   'P 1'
#
loop_
_entity.id
_entity.type
_entity.pdbx_description
1 polymer ?
#
loop_
_entity_poly.entity_id
_entity_poly.type
_entity_poly.pdbx_seq_one_letter_code
_entity_poly.pdbx_strand_id
1 'polypeptide(L)'
;MVMNKVSRPVFVVPTHPVLRLASLGLVTFIFTLFSLELTQLGALLAPLWFPTSVMMVAFYRHSRRMWPAIAIACTLGNVAASLVLFPLHELNLIYSGINIAEAAVGGLLLRKLLPCYNPLQNLHDWIRLAIGSALIPPLVGGLLVYLLVPSDNPLQSFIVWTLSEAIGALALVPLGLLFKPHYLLRHRNPRLLLETLLTLAVTLALSALSMMYMPWPYTCIIVLLMWSAVRLPRMEAFMVFLCTVMLVSLIMSDSTLSQHVSVVYTVTNASWMPFVMILLPANVMTMVMYAFRAESKHIVESEERFRNAMEYSAIGMALVGTEGQWLQVNKALCQFLGYSPDEFRELTFQELTLPEDLDSDLHQRDSLVRGEINTYTMEKRYYTRQGEVVWALLAVSLVRNPDSTPLYFIAQIEDIDELKKTEQVNQRLMERITLANEAGGVGIWEWDLKPNKISWDKRMFELYGVPSHIQPTWQIWESCLVEEDREKATRKVLNSLKSTTPLMLEFRVKFKGKIRHIRSLANRVLNKQGEVERLLGINIDMTEVKELNDALFQEKERLHITLDSIGEAVVCTDINMNINFMNPVAEKMSGWTHQEALNKPLLSVLHISVGDHGPLIGNFRTGDLSRSDIDDDLVLHSRHGGSFDIQYSITPLSTLNGENIGSVLVIQDVTESREMLRQLSYSASHDVLTHLANRASFESHLKRHLLNIDNAQERHALVFIDLDRFKSVNDNAGHAAGDALLREISALMLSLVRKGDILARLGGDEFGLLLPECKEEDAHDIAQRIVNGVNTYPFTWEGRTHHVGASAGITFIDRHNTNLTDLLSQADIACYASKNNGRGRVTIYGTHPDAMPRVHNRFSQKE
;
A
#
# COMPACT_ATOMS: atom_id res chain seq x y z
N MET A 1 15.47 49.87 0.98
CA MET A 1 16.74 50.62 0.91
C MET A 1 17.34 50.42 -0.49
N VAL A 2 16.89 51.20 -1.47
CA VAL A 2 17.35 51.08 -2.87
C VAL A 2 18.60 51.95 -3.03
N MET A 3 19.73 51.32 -3.30
CA MET A 3 21.01 52.00 -3.54
C MET A 3 20.87 53.00 -4.69
N ASN A 4 21.01 54.29 -4.37
CA ASN A 4 21.26 55.36 -5.34
C ASN A 4 22.60 55.06 -6.06
N LYS A 5 22.54 54.35 -7.18
CA LYS A 5 23.69 54.24 -8.10
C LYS A 5 23.96 55.65 -8.65
N VAL A 6 24.96 56.30 -8.08
CA VAL A 6 25.60 57.50 -8.64
C VAL A 6 26.18 57.07 -10.00
N SER A 7 25.41 57.29 -11.05
CA SER A 7 25.75 56.94 -12.42
C SER A 7 26.84 57.90 -12.90
N ARG A 8 28.09 57.42 -12.92
CA ARG A 8 29.20 58.13 -13.58
C ARG A 8 28.80 58.39 -15.04
N PRO A 9 29.06 59.59 -15.58
CA PRO A 9 28.74 59.91 -16.96
C PRO A 9 29.63 59.07 -17.89
N VAL A 10 29.07 58.01 -18.48
CA VAL A 10 29.71 57.30 -19.59
C VAL A 10 29.56 58.20 -20.82
N PHE A 11 30.50 59.14 -20.98
CA PHE A 11 30.66 59.86 -22.22
C PHE A 11 31.20 58.88 -23.27
N VAL A 12 30.29 58.28 -24.04
CA VAL A 12 30.62 57.39 -25.15
C VAL A 12 31.60 58.09 -26.08
N VAL A 13 32.80 57.52 -26.23
CA VAL A 13 33.74 57.92 -27.29
C VAL A 13 33.05 57.59 -28.62
N PRO A 14 32.71 58.59 -29.45
CA PRO A 14 31.92 58.34 -30.65
C PRO A 14 32.73 57.57 -31.70
N THR A 15 32.08 56.61 -32.38
CA THR A 15 32.67 55.77 -33.44
C THR A 15 33.14 56.56 -34.67
N HIS A 16 32.64 57.78 -34.89
CA HIS A 16 33.08 58.70 -35.94
C HIS A 16 33.08 60.16 -35.44
N PRO A 17 34.16 60.63 -34.77
CA PRO A 17 34.23 61.99 -34.23
C PRO A 17 34.23 63.07 -35.32
N VAL A 18 34.89 62.80 -36.46
CA VAL A 18 35.01 63.75 -37.58
C VAL A 18 33.65 64.02 -38.22
N LEU A 19 32.86 62.97 -38.50
CA LEU A 19 31.53 63.13 -39.09
C LEU A 19 30.59 63.93 -38.18
N ARG A 20 30.66 63.74 -36.85
CA ARG A 20 29.86 64.52 -35.90
C ARG A 20 30.29 65.97 -35.79
N LEU A 21 31.59 66.25 -35.86
CA LEU A 21 32.11 67.61 -35.88
C LEU A 21 31.73 68.31 -37.19
N ALA A 22 31.81 67.62 -38.33
CA ALA A 22 31.37 68.13 -39.62
C ALA A 22 29.85 68.39 -39.65
N SER A 23 29.04 67.48 -39.12
CA SER A 23 27.59 67.69 -39.04
C SER A 23 27.23 68.83 -38.08
N LEU A 24 27.94 68.99 -36.97
CA LEU A 24 27.76 70.11 -36.06
C LEU A 24 28.15 71.44 -36.72
N GLY A 25 29.25 71.47 -37.47
CA GLY A 25 29.66 72.63 -38.26
C GLY A 25 28.62 73.00 -39.32
N LEU A 26 28.04 72.01 -40.02
CA LEU A 26 26.96 72.20 -41.00
C LEU A 26 25.68 72.74 -40.36
N VAL A 27 25.26 72.19 -39.20
CA VAL A 27 24.10 72.69 -38.46
C VAL A 27 24.33 74.13 -38.01
N THR A 28 25.53 74.43 -37.50
CA THR A 28 25.89 75.79 -37.10
C THR A 28 25.87 76.73 -38.31
N PHE A 29 26.41 76.31 -39.46
CA PHE A 29 26.36 77.07 -40.72
C PHE A 29 24.93 77.41 -41.13
N ILE A 30 24.00 76.44 -41.14
CA ILE A 30 22.60 76.67 -41.52
C ILE A 30 21.93 77.67 -40.58
N PHE A 31 22.10 77.50 -39.27
CA PHE A 31 21.49 78.40 -38.28
C PHE A 31 22.12 79.79 -38.28
N THR A 32 23.44 79.90 -38.51
CA THR A 32 24.12 81.21 -38.70
C THR A 32 23.58 81.88 -39.95
N LEU A 33 23.49 81.17 -41.08
CA LEU A 33 23.02 81.72 -42.36
C LEU A 33 21.60 82.27 -42.21
N PHE A 34 20.70 81.51 -41.60
CA PHE A 34 19.34 81.96 -41.29
C PHE A 34 19.33 83.23 -40.41
N SER A 35 20.16 83.25 -39.35
CA SER A 35 20.24 84.40 -38.44
C SER A 35 20.76 85.66 -39.16
N LEU A 36 21.72 85.51 -40.07
CA LEU A 36 22.29 86.61 -40.85
C LEU A 36 21.37 87.09 -41.98
N GLU A 37 20.65 86.20 -42.67
CA GLU A 37 19.65 86.59 -43.68
C GLU A 37 18.54 87.46 -43.08
N LEU A 38 18.08 87.15 -41.86
CA LEU A 38 17.15 88.00 -41.12
C LEU A 38 17.69 89.43 -40.89
N THR A 39 19.01 89.60 -40.85
CA THR A 39 19.63 90.92 -40.69
C THR A 39 19.64 91.71 -42.00
N GLN A 40 19.77 91.02 -43.15
CA GLN A 40 19.86 91.67 -44.47
C GLN A 40 18.50 92.08 -45.05
N LEU A 41 17.43 91.35 -44.74
CA LEU A 41 16.08 91.58 -45.29
C LEU A 41 15.37 92.85 -44.77
N GLY A 42 16.03 93.61 -43.88
CA GLY A 42 15.65 94.99 -43.57
C GLY A 42 14.72 95.11 -42.38
N ALA A 43 15.29 95.24 -41.19
CA ALA A 43 14.66 95.95 -40.08
C ALA A 43 15.73 96.46 -39.10
N LEU A 44 15.42 97.54 -38.39
CA LEU A 44 16.11 98.11 -37.21
C LEU A 44 16.16 97.14 -36.01
N LEU A 45 16.22 95.84 -36.28
CA LEU A 45 15.88 94.77 -35.39
C LEU A 45 17.01 93.72 -35.43
N ALA A 46 17.73 93.57 -34.31
CA ALA A 46 18.80 92.60 -34.15
C ALA A 46 18.39 91.13 -34.32
N PRO A 47 19.16 90.33 -35.09
CA PRO A 47 18.76 88.99 -35.49
C PRO A 47 18.63 88.04 -34.30
N LEU A 48 17.65 87.13 -34.36
CA LEU A 48 17.57 85.95 -33.51
C LEU A 48 18.81 85.07 -33.72
N TRP A 49 19.60 84.83 -32.66
CA TRP A 49 20.88 84.13 -32.78
C TRP A 49 20.84 82.71 -32.20
N PHE A 50 20.94 81.72 -33.07
CA PHE A 50 20.96 80.29 -32.73
C PHE A 50 22.33 79.61 -32.60
N PRO A 51 23.41 80.05 -33.30
CA PRO A 51 24.71 79.35 -33.30
C PRO A 51 25.30 79.09 -31.91
N THR A 52 25.21 80.07 -31.01
CA THR A 52 25.73 79.97 -29.64
C THR A 52 24.97 78.90 -28.84
N SER A 53 23.65 78.79 -29.06
CA SER A 53 22.81 77.74 -28.47
C SER A 53 23.15 76.34 -28.97
N VAL A 54 23.44 76.18 -30.27
CA VAL A 54 23.91 74.90 -30.86
C VAL A 54 25.23 74.48 -30.23
N MET A 55 26.18 75.41 -30.12
CA MET A 55 27.48 75.17 -29.50
C MET A 55 27.35 74.84 -28.00
N MET A 56 26.47 75.52 -27.27
CA MET A 56 26.18 75.28 -25.86
C MET A 56 25.64 73.86 -25.61
N VAL A 57 24.69 73.41 -26.43
CA VAL A 57 24.16 72.02 -26.38
C VAL A 57 25.26 71.00 -26.68
N ALA A 58 26.13 71.28 -27.65
CA ALA A 58 27.25 70.41 -27.98
C ALA A 58 28.25 70.27 -26.81
N PHE A 59 28.58 71.38 -26.13
CA PHE A 59 29.42 71.37 -24.94
C PHE A 59 28.79 70.60 -23.77
N TYR A 60 27.48 70.69 -23.58
CA TYR A 60 26.78 69.90 -22.57
C TYR A 60 26.94 68.38 -22.82
N ARG A 61 26.77 67.95 -24.07
CA ARG A 61 26.70 66.52 -24.46
C ARG A 61 28.05 65.84 -24.62
N HIS A 62 29.09 66.56 -25.04
CA HIS A 62 30.39 65.99 -25.37
C HIS A 62 31.46 66.28 -24.32
N SER A 63 32.31 65.31 -24.01
CA SER A 63 33.35 65.44 -22.98
C SER A 63 34.19 66.73 -23.13
N ARG A 64 34.69 67.28 -22.02
CA ARG A 64 35.47 68.55 -22.03
C ARG A 64 36.68 68.51 -22.98
N ARG A 65 37.23 67.32 -23.26
CA ARG A 65 38.34 67.13 -24.20
C ARG A 65 37.97 67.46 -25.65
N MET A 66 36.69 67.32 -26.02
CA MET A 66 36.20 67.63 -27.37
C MET A 66 35.82 69.12 -27.55
N TRP A 67 35.81 69.92 -26.48
CA TRP A 67 35.35 71.30 -26.53
C TRP A 67 36.16 72.16 -27.52
N PRO A 68 37.51 72.09 -27.57
CA PRO A 68 38.27 72.87 -28.56
C PRO A 68 37.90 72.50 -30.01
N ALA A 69 37.74 71.21 -30.30
CA ALA A 69 37.35 70.75 -31.64
C ALA A 69 35.92 71.18 -32.02
N ILE A 70 34.99 71.16 -31.06
CA ILE A 70 33.62 71.66 -31.23
C ILE A 70 33.62 73.16 -31.49
N ALA A 71 34.38 73.93 -30.71
CA ALA A 71 34.50 75.38 -30.87
C ALA A 71 35.01 75.71 -32.28
N ILE A 72 36.10 75.06 -32.71
CA ILE A 72 36.66 75.22 -34.07
C ILE A 72 35.61 74.91 -35.14
N ALA A 73 34.94 73.75 -35.06
CA ALA A 73 33.93 73.36 -36.04
C ALA A 73 32.75 74.34 -36.12
N CYS A 74 32.24 74.81 -34.97
CA CYS A 74 31.16 75.79 -34.92
C CYS A 74 31.62 77.16 -35.46
N THR A 75 32.83 77.61 -35.11
CA THR A 75 33.37 78.87 -35.64
C THR A 75 33.62 78.82 -37.15
N LEU A 76 34.09 77.69 -37.68
CA LEU A 76 34.24 77.51 -39.13
C LEU A 76 32.88 77.58 -39.82
N GLY A 77 31.84 76.96 -39.25
CA GLY A 77 30.47 77.08 -39.75
C GLY A 77 29.96 78.53 -39.72
N ASN A 78 30.22 79.25 -38.62
CA ASN A 78 29.83 80.65 -38.45
C ASN A 78 30.53 81.58 -39.47
N VAL A 79 31.84 81.42 -39.63
CA VAL A 79 32.66 82.20 -40.58
C VAL A 79 32.28 81.86 -42.02
N ALA A 80 32.07 80.58 -42.34
CA ALA A 80 31.65 80.16 -43.69
C ALA A 80 30.29 80.75 -44.06
N ALA A 81 29.32 80.79 -43.14
CA ALA A 81 28.02 81.42 -43.38
C ALA A 81 28.15 82.94 -43.54
N SER A 82 29.01 83.57 -42.75
CA SER A 82 29.29 85.01 -42.85
C SER A 82 29.91 85.38 -44.21
N LEU A 83 30.80 84.52 -44.76
CA LEU A 83 31.42 84.68 -46.08
C LEU A 83 30.44 84.55 -47.25
N VAL A 84 29.30 83.87 -47.07
CA VAL A 84 28.27 83.77 -48.11
C VAL A 84 27.56 85.11 -48.32
N LEU A 85 27.41 85.88 -47.25
CA LEU A 85 26.57 87.08 -47.21
C LEU A 85 27.36 88.40 -47.18
N PHE A 86 28.59 88.38 -46.66
CA PHE A 86 29.42 89.57 -46.46
C PHE A 86 30.83 89.38 -47.06
N PRO A 87 31.45 90.46 -47.59
CA PRO A 87 32.82 90.40 -48.09
C PRO A 87 33.86 90.20 -46.96
N LEU A 88 35.01 89.62 -47.30
CA LEU A 88 36.09 89.25 -46.36
C LEU A 88 36.55 90.36 -45.40
N HIS A 89 36.43 91.64 -45.77
CA HIS A 89 36.91 92.77 -44.98
C HIS A 89 35.93 93.21 -43.86
N GLU A 90 34.68 92.76 -43.89
CA GLU A 90 33.66 93.04 -42.87
C GLU A 90 33.62 91.98 -41.76
N LEU A 91 34.43 90.93 -41.88
CA LEU A 91 34.46 89.83 -40.91
C LEU A 91 35.17 90.25 -39.62
N ASN A 92 34.41 90.29 -38.52
CA ASN A 92 34.95 90.52 -37.20
C ASN A 92 34.98 89.22 -36.37
N LEU A 93 36.19 88.69 -36.15
CA LEU A 93 36.41 87.46 -35.36
C LEU A 93 36.12 87.63 -33.86
N ILE A 94 36.01 88.87 -33.36
CA ILE A 94 35.69 89.15 -31.94
C ILE A 94 34.33 88.55 -31.57
N TYR A 95 33.32 88.68 -32.42
CA TYR A 95 31.99 88.10 -32.17
C TYR A 95 32.03 86.57 -32.04
N SER A 96 32.86 85.90 -32.84
CA SER A 96 33.05 84.44 -32.72
C SER A 96 33.73 84.06 -31.40
N GLY A 97 34.65 84.89 -30.90
CA GLY A 97 35.26 84.73 -29.58
C GLY A 97 34.25 84.89 -28.43
N ILE A 98 33.36 85.88 -28.52
CA ILE A 98 32.28 86.10 -27.54
C ILE A 98 31.32 84.91 -27.54
N ASN A 99 30.90 84.43 -28.71
CA ASN A 99 30.03 83.25 -28.83
C ASN A 99 30.65 82.00 -28.17
N ILE A 100 31.97 81.77 -28.34
CA ILE A 100 32.65 80.64 -27.68
C ILE A 100 32.62 80.81 -26.16
N ALA A 101 32.95 82.00 -25.65
CA ALA A 101 32.97 82.28 -24.22
C ALA A 101 31.59 82.09 -23.59
N GLU A 102 30.56 82.64 -24.22
CA GLU A 102 29.16 82.51 -23.81
C GLU A 102 28.70 81.05 -23.81
N ALA A 103 28.89 80.32 -24.92
CA ALA A 103 28.51 78.92 -25.01
C ALA A 103 29.26 78.05 -24.00
N ALA A 104 30.54 78.34 -23.71
CA ALA A 104 31.33 77.61 -22.71
C ALA A 104 30.79 77.80 -21.30
N VAL A 105 30.41 79.03 -20.93
CA VAL A 105 29.75 79.34 -19.65
C VAL A 105 28.43 78.59 -19.54
N GLY A 106 27.58 78.64 -20.57
CA GLY A 106 26.31 77.90 -20.59
C GLY A 106 26.52 76.38 -20.52
N GLY A 107 27.47 75.84 -21.27
CA GLY A 107 27.81 74.41 -21.23
C GLY A 107 28.30 73.93 -19.86
N LEU A 108 29.04 74.77 -19.11
CA LEU A 108 29.47 74.48 -17.74
C LEU A 108 28.29 74.53 -16.76
N LEU A 109 27.43 75.55 -16.86
CA LEU A 109 26.27 75.71 -15.99
C LEU A 109 25.24 74.59 -16.19
N LEU A 110 24.89 74.27 -17.44
CA LEU A 110 23.96 73.18 -17.74
C LEU A 110 24.46 71.85 -17.19
N ARG A 111 25.78 71.58 -17.25
CA ARG A 111 26.39 70.37 -16.65
C ARG A 111 26.34 70.32 -15.14
N LYS A 112 26.37 71.49 -14.48
CA LYS A 112 26.32 71.59 -13.03
C LYS A 112 24.87 71.48 -12.51
N LEU A 113 23.92 72.02 -13.27
CA LEU A 113 22.53 72.19 -12.83
C LEU A 113 21.60 71.05 -13.28
N LEU A 114 21.88 70.36 -14.39
CA LEU A 114 21.01 69.35 -14.98
C LEU A 114 21.58 67.93 -14.94
N PRO A 115 20.71 66.91 -14.81
CA PRO A 115 21.13 65.50 -14.84
C PRO A 115 21.51 65.04 -16.26
N CYS A 116 22.61 64.28 -16.38
CA CYS A 116 23.19 63.90 -17.68
C CYS A 116 22.31 63.00 -18.57
N TYR A 117 21.38 62.20 -18.00
CA TYR A 117 20.63 61.19 -18.75
C TYR A 117 19.25 61.67 -19.25
N ASN A 118 18.56 62.48 -18.44
CA ASN A 118 17.23 63.03 -18.75
C ASN A 118 17.15 64.46 -18.18
N PRO A 119 17.64 65.47 -18.92
CA PRO A 119 17.91 66.83 -18.41
C PRO A 119 16.67 67.69 -18.13
N LEU A 120 15.46 67.18 -18.34
CA LEU A 120 14.21 67.94 -18.23
C LEU A 120 13.07 67.06 -17.69
N GLN A 121 13.14 66.61 -16.44
CA GLN A 121 12.15 65.69 -15.88
C GLN A 121 10.92 66.40 -15.34
N ASN A 122 11.11 67.60 -14.82
CA ASN A 122 10.10 68.38 -14.15
C ASN A 122 10.32 69.87 -14.42
N LEU A 123 9.39 70.69 -13.94
CA LEU A 123 9.44 72.15 -14.08
C LEU A 123 10.71 72.74 -13.45
N HIS A 124 11.21 72.14 -12.36
CA HIS A 124 12.40 72.64 -11.67
C HIS A 124 13.68 72.48 -12.51
N ASP A 125 13.84 71.35 -13.21
CA ASP A 125 14.92 71.16 -14.18
C ASP A 125 14.83 72.16 -15.33
N TRP A 126 13.62 72.48 -15.80
CA TRP A 126 13.44 73.49 -16.83
C TRP A 126 13.80 74.91 -16.35
N ILE A 127 13.45 75.29 -15.12
CA ILE A 127 13.88 76.58 -14.54
C ILE A 127 15.40 76.65 -14.46
N ARG A 128 16.05 75.56 -14.04
CA ARG A 128 17.52 75.45 -14.02
C ARG A 128 18.14 75.55 -15.42
N LEU A 129 17.51 74.97 -16.43
CA LEU A 129 17.89 75.14 -17.84
C LEU A 129 17.79 76.61 -18.24
N ALA A 130 16.64 77.26 -18.02
CA ALA A 130 16.43 78.65 -18.39
C ALA A 130 17.47 79.58 -17.76
N ILE A 131 17.78 79.38 -16.47
CA ILE A 131 18.85 80.12 -15.77
C ILE A 131 20.23 79.83 -16.40
N GLY A 132 20.52 78.56 -16.66
CA GLY A 132 21.83 78.08 -17.15
C GLY A 132 22.11 78.33 -18.63
N SER A 133 21.08 78.60 -19.46
CA SER A 133 21.25 78.85 -20.90
C SER A 133 20.70 80.18 -21.40
N ALA A 134 19.56 80.66 -20.89
CA ALA A 134 18.85 81.81 -21.43
C ALA A 134 18.95 83.09 -20.56
N LEU A 135 19.47 82.98 -19.34
CA LEU A 135 19.68 84.13 -18.45
C LEU A 135 21.16 84.45 -18.26
N ILE A 136 21.93 83.54 -17.66
CA ILE A 136 23.32 83.84 -17.27
C ILE A 136 24.25 83.98 -18.47
N PRO A 137 24.30 83.02 -19.43
CA PRO A 137 25.24 83.14 -20.55
C PRO A 137 25.00 84.37 -21.45
N PRO A 138 23.75 84.70 -21.87
CA PRO A 138 23.49 85.91 -22.64
C PRO A 138 23.91 87.20 -21.95
N LEU A 139 23.71 87.31 -20.62
CA LEU A 139 24.19 88.45 -19.82
C LEU A 139 25.72 88.57 -19.84
N VAL A 140 26.43 87.44 -19.78
CA VAL A 140 27.89 87.40 -19.88
C VAL A 140 28.36 87.81 -21.28
N GLY A 141 27.74 87.27 -22.33
CA GLY A 141 28.06 87.63 -23.72
C GLY A 141 27.77 89.10 -24.01
N GLY A 142 26.62 89.61 -23.59
CA GLY A 142 26.27 91.02 -23.72
C GLY A 142 27.25 91.94 -23.00
N LEU A 143 27.72 91.56 -21.80
CA LEU A 143 28.75 92.32 -21.07
C LEU A 143 30.08 92.31 -21.83
N LEU A 144 30.46 91.20 -22.46
CA LEU A 144 31.66 91.13 -23.30
C LEU A 144 31.53 92.00 -24.55
N VAL A 145 30.35 92.05 -25.19
CA VAL A 145 30.08 92.97 -26.32
C VAL A 145 30.21 94.42 -25.86
N TYR A 146 29.62 94.77 -24.71
CA TYR A 146 29.71 96.10 -24.12
C TYR A 146 31.16 96.55 -23.90
N LEU A 147 32.05 95.63 -23.53
CA LEU A 147 33.46 95.92 -23.22
C LEU A 147 34.40 95.88 -24.43
N LEU A 148 34.16 94.97 -25.38
CA LEU A 148 35.13 94.61 -26.44
C LEU A 148 34.77 95.16 -27.82
N VAL A 149 33.52 95.57 -28.05
CA VAL A 149 33.02 95.99 -29.37
C VAL A 149 32.67 97.49 -29.33
N PRO A 150 33.39 98.35 -30.07
CA PRO A 150 33.03 99.75 -30.20
C PRO A 150 31.65 99.90 -30.87
N SER A 151 30.70 100.58 -30.22
CA SER A 151 29.38 100.89 -30.80
C SER A 151 28.89 102.25 -30.33
N ASP A 152 28.08 102.92 -31.18
CA ASP A 152 27.56 104.27 -30.89
C ASP A 152 26.60 104.29 -29.68
N ASN A 153 25.92 103.18 -29.40
CA ASN A 153 25.02 103.00 -28.25
C ASN A 153 25.30 101.66 -27.52
N PRO A 154 26.25 101.62 -26.57
CA PRO A 154 26.69 100.36 -25.98
C PRO A 154 25.63 99.67 -25.11
N LEU A 155 24.74 100.44 -24.48
CA LEU A 155 23.60 99.89 -23.71
C LEU A 155 22.55 99.25 -24.63
N GLN A 156 22.33 99.81 -25.81
CA GLN A 156 21.42 99.22 -26.79
C GLN A 156 22.01 97.92 -27.36
N SER A 157 23.30 97.92 -27.70
CA SER A 157 24.03 96.72 -28.14
C SER A 157 23.97 95.59 -27.10
N PHE A 158 24.11 95.93 -25.81
CA PHE A 158 23.95 94.98 -24.70
C PHE A 158 22.55 94.36 -24.65
N ILE A 159 21.49 95.18 -24.65
CA ILE A 159 20.10 94.69 -24.56
C ILE A 159 19.74 93.83 -25.78
N VAL A 160 20.16 94.27 -26.96
CA VAL A 160 19.98 93.56 -28.22
C VAL A 160 20.65 92.18 -28.19
N TRP A 161 21.92 92.13 -27.80
CA TRP A 161 22.68 90.88 -27.76
C TRP A 161 22.07 89.89 -26.77
N THR A 162 21.83 90.36 -25.55
CA THR A 162 21.28 89.54 -24.46
C THR A 162 19.93 88.93 -24.83
N LEU A 163 19.04 89.72 -25.43
CA LEU A 163 17.69 89.28 -25.73
C LEU A 163 17.64 88.33 -26.95
N SER A 164 18.48 88.58 -27.96
CA SER A 164 18.63 87.68 -29.11
C SER A 164 19.10 86.28 -28.69
N GLU A 165 20.19 86.23 -27.92
CA GLU A 165 20.78 84.97 -27.45
C GLU A 165 19.83 84.24 -26.47
N ALA A 166 19.13 84.99 -25.61
CA ALA A 166 18.14 84.42 -24.69
C ALA A 166 16.96 83.75 -25.43
N ILE A 167 16.42 84.38 -26.47
CA ILE A 167 15.33 83.80 -27.27
C ILE A 167 15.83 82.58 -28.06
N GLY A 168 17.01 82.68 -28.67
CA GLY A 168 17.67 81.55 -29.34
C GLY A 168 17.86 80.35 -28.40
N ALA A 169 18.28 80.61 -27.16
CA ALA A 169 18.46 79.60 -26.15
C ALA A 169 17.14 78.95 -25.72
N LEU A 170 16.08 79.74 -25.47
CA LEU A 170 14.76 79.22 -25.09
C LEU A 170 14.09 78.40 -26.19
N ALA A 171 14.37 78.70 -27.46
CA ALA A 171 13.82 77.97 -28.60
C ALA A 171 14.60 76.68 -28.90
N LEU A 172 15.94 76.71 -28.86
CA LEU A 172 16.78 75.63 -29.37
C LEU A 172 17.36 74.70 -28.29
N VAL A 173 17.74 75.23 -27.13
CA VAL A 173 18.43 74.44 -26.09
C VAL A 173 17.56 73.30 -25.54
N PRO A 174 16.26 73.50 -25.19
CA PRO A 174 15.40 72.40 -24.75
C PRO A 174 15.28 71.27 -25.78
N LEU A 175 15.11 71.61 -27.06
CA LEU A 175 15.07 70.65 -28.17
C LEU A 175 16.40 69.91 -28.30
N GLY A 176 17.49 70.67 -28.32
CA GLY A 176 18.85 70.16 -28.46
C GLY A 176 19.26 69.24 -27.31
N LEU A 177 18.84 69.51 -26.08
CA LEU A 177 19.10 68.65 -24.92
C LEU A 177 18.31 67.34 -24.94
N LEU A 178 17.13 67.31 -25.57
CA LEU A 178 16.29 66.11 -25.67
C LEU A 178 16.61 65.24 -26.90
N PHE A 179 17.17 65.82 -27.96
CA PHE A 179 17.44 65.14 -29.23
C PHE A 179 18.34 63.90 -29.06
N LYS A 180 17.93 62.68 -29.40
CA LYS A 180 18.86 61.52 -29.47
C LYS A 180 18.78 60.93 -30.88
N PRO A 181 19.87 60.38 -31.45
CA PRO A 181 19.84 59.81 -32.81
C PRO A 181 18.71 58.80 -33.02
N HIS A 182 18.40 58.00 -32.00
CA HIS A 182 17.33 57.00 -32.04
C HIS A 182 15.90 57.59 -31.93
N TYR A 183 15.72 58.86 -31.57
CA TYR A 183 14.38 59.49 -31.58
C TYR A 183 13.81 59.60 -33.00
N LEU A 184 14.66 59.73 -34.01
CA LEU A 184 14.22 59.68 -35.41
C LEU A 184 13.55 58.34 -35.76
N LEU A 185 13.93 57.24 -35.09
CA LEU A 185 13.29 55.93 -35.26
C LEU A 185 11.90 55.85 -34.61
N ARG A 186 11.59 56.74 -33.64
CA ARG A 186 10.29 56.78 -32.95
C ARG A 186 9.15 57.16 -33.88
N HIS A 187 9.45 57.94 -34.92
CA HIS A 187 8.51 58.30 -35.98
C HIS A 187 8.20 57.14 -36.95
N ARG A 188 8.76 55.94 -36.73
CA ARG A 188 8.22 54.71 -37.35
C ARG A 188 6.77 54.43 -36.94
N ASN A 189 6.29 54.98 -35.82
CA ASN A 189 4.88 54.92 -35.48
C ASN A 189 4.11 55.94 -36.34
N PRO A 190 3.29 55.50 -37.31
CA PRO A 190 2.68 56.39 -38.31
C PRO A 190 1.70 57.39 -37.67
N ARG A 191 1.05 57.02 -36.56
CA ARG A 191 0.09 57.89 -35.85
C ARG A 191 0.78 59.11 -35.26
N LEU A 192 1.89 58.90 -34.54
CA LEU A 192 2.64 60.00 -33.93
C LEU A 192 3.23 60.92 -35.00
N LEU A 193 3.80 60.38 -36.07
CA LEU A 193 4.32 61.19 -37.18
C LEU A 193 3.21 62.02 -37.82
N LEU A 194 2.06 61.43 -38.12
CA LEU A 194 0.92 62.15 -38.70
C LEU A 194 0.43 63.28 -37.77
N GLU A 195 0.28 63.00 -36.48
CA GLU A 195 -0.13 64.01 -35.49
C GLU A 195 0.88 65.16 -35.41
N THR A 196 2.18 64.86 -35.40
CA THR A 196 3.23 65.89 -35.32
C THR A 196 3.27 66.75 -36.57
N LEU A 197 3.16 66.16 -37.77
CA LEU A 197 3.13 66.91 -39.02
C LEU A 197 1.86 67.74 -39.15
N LEU A 198 0.69 67.20 -38.77
CA LEU A 198 -0.57 67.91 -38.82
C LEU A 198 -0.60 69.08 -37.85
N THR A 199 -0.18 68.87 -36.60
CA THR A 199 -0.09 69.94 -35.60
C THR A 199 0.93 71.00 -36.01
N LEU A 200 2.09 70.61 -36.55
CA LEU A 200 3.07 71.55 -37.09
C LEU A 200 2.47 72.38 -38.24
N ALA A 201 1.84 71.75 -39.22
CA ALA A 201 1.24 72.44 -40.37
C ALA A 201 0.13 73.41 -39.93
N VAL A 202 -0.77 72.98 -39.03
CA VAL A 202 -1.86 73.81 -38.51
C VAL A 202 -1.31 74.97 -37.68
N THR A 203 -0.35 74.73 -36.80
CA THR A 203 0.23 75.80 -35.97
C THR A 203 1.00 76.81 -36.81
N LEU A 204 1.79 76.39 -37.80
CA LEU A 204 2.48 77.30 -38.72
C LEU A 204 1.51 78.11 -39.57
N ALA A 205 0.51 77.47 -40.18
CA ALA A 205 -0.49 78.15 -41.01
C ALA A 205 -1.31 79.18 -40.22
N LEU A 206 -1.80 78.80 -39.03
CA LEU A 206 -2.56 79.71 -38.17
C LEU A 206 -1.68 80.82 -37.58
N SER A 207 -0.40 80.54 -37.28
CA SER A 207 0.54 81.58 -36.82
C SER A 207 0.83 82.59 -37.94
N ALA A 208 1.01 82.14 -39.18
CA ALA A 208 1.17 83.02 -40.34
C ALA A 208 -0.08 83.89 -40.58
N LEU A 209 -1.27 83.27 -40.61
CA LEU A 209 -2.54 84.00 -40.74
C LEU A 209 -2.74 85.00 -39.61
N SER A 210 -2.37 84.63 -38.39
CA SER A 210 -2.43 85.52 -37.23
C SER A 210 -1.54 86.73 -37.44
N MET A 211 -0.30 86.56 -37.88
CA MET A 211 0.63 87.66 -38.17
C MET A 211 0.12 88.58 -39.29
N MET A 212 -0.61 88.05 -40.27
CA MET A 212 -1.09 88.82 -41.42
C MET A 212 -2.39 89.60 -41.14
N TYR A 213 -3.31 89.03 -40.36
CA TYR A 213 -4.69 89.53 -40.30
C TYR A 213 -5.19 89.90 -38.90
N MET A 214 -4.52 89.47 -37.82
CA MET A 214 -5.03 89.69 -36.45
C MET A 214 -4.40 90.92 -35.78
N PRO A 215 -5.17 91.67 -34.97
CA PRO A 215 -4.66 92.86 -34.26
C PRO A 215 -3.67 92.54 -33.13
N TRP A 216 -3.75 91.33 -32.54
CA TRP A 216 -2.90 90.88 -31.43
C TRP A 216 -2.25 89.53 -31.76
N PRO A 217 -1.35 89.47 -32.77
CA PRO A 217 -0.91 88.20 -33.35
C PRO A 217 -0.18 87.30 -32.36
N TYR A 218 0.65 87.88 -31.49
CA TYR A 218 1.44 87.11 -30.52
C TYR A 218 0.59 86.44 -29.44
N THR A 219 -0.54 87.04 -29.03
CA THR A 219 -1.47 86.42 -28.08
C THR A 219 -2.11 85.17 -28.68
N CYS A 220 -2.51 85.23 -29.96
CA CYS A 220 -3.01 84.04 -30.67
C CYS A 220 -1.94 82.95 -30.79
N ILE A 221 -0.68 83.33 -31.08
CA ILE A 221 0.43 82.40 -31.18
C ILE A 221 0.71 81.71 -29.82
N ILE A 222 0.64 82.44 -28.69
CA ILE A 222 0.78 81.84 -27.34
C ILE A 222 -0.22 80.68 -27.17
N VAL A 223 -1.50 80.91 -27.50
CA VAL A 223 -2.55 79.90 -27.37
C VAL A 223 -2.29 78.69 -28.27
N LEU A 224 -1.84 78.93 -29.51
CA LEU A 224 -1.50 77.86 -30.46
C LEU A 224 -0.32 77.01 -29.99
N LEU A 225 0.71 77.63 -29.40
CA LEU A 225 1.86 76.91 -28.84
C LEU A 225 1.49 76.16 -27.56
N MET A 226 0.64 76.72 -26.70
CA MET A 226 0.12 75.99 -25.54
C MET A 226 -0.72 74.78 -25.97
N TRP A 227 -1.53 74.93 -27.03
CA TRP A 227 -2.29 73.82 -27.59
C TRP A 227 -1.39 72.71 -28.14
N SER A 228 -0.31 73.06 -28.86
CA SER A 228 0.65 72.06 -29.33
C SER A 228 1.43 71.42 -28.18
N ALA A 229 1.75 72.17 -27.12
CA ALA A 229 2.36 71.66 -25.88
C ALA A 229 1.48 70.59 -25.20
N VAL A 230 0.16 70.81 -25.16
CA VAL A 230 -0.81 69.88 -24.58
C VAL A 230 -0.94 68.62 -25.42
N ARG A 231 -0.93 68.74 -26.75
CA ARG A 231 -1.21 67.64 -27.67
C ARG A 231 0.01 66.74 -27.86
N LEU A 232 1.18 67.33 -28.09
CA LEU A 232 2.38 66.60 -28.49
C LEU A 232 3.22 66.14 -27.29
N PRO A 233 4.12 65.16 -27.47
CA PRO A 233 5.20 64.93 -26.53
C PRO A 233 6.23 66.07 -26.61
N ARG A 234 7.02 66.22 -25.54
CA ARG A 234 7.88 67.39 -25.31
C ARG A 234 8.86 67.72 -26.45
N MET A 235 9.47 66.73 -27.10
CA MET A 235 10.49 66.97 -28.13
C MET A 235 9.84 67.55 -29.40
N GLU A 236 8.71 66.98 -29.78
CA GLU A 236 7.92 67.38 -30.93
C GLU A 236 7.28 68.76 -30.69
N ALA A 237 6.82 69.04 -29.47
CA ALA A 237 6.37 70.38 -29.07
C ALA A 237 7.48 71.43 -29.20
N PHE A 238 8.69 71.18 -28.67
CA PHE A 238 9.82 72.11 -28.82
C PHE A 238 10.24 72.31 -30.29
N MET A 239 10.10 71.28 -31.13
CA MET A 239 10.32 71.42 -32.57
C MET A 239 9.31 72.37 -33.21
N VAL A 240 8.02 72.25 -32.85
CA VAL A 240 6.98 73.19 -33.28
C VAL A 240 7.30 74.61 -32.80
N PHE A 241 7.78 74.78 -31.56
CA PHE A 241 8.16 76.10 -31.04
C PHE A 241 9.33 76.72 -31.83
N LEU A 242 10.36 75.92 -32.14
CA LEU A 242 11.48 76.39 -32.95
C LEU A 242 11.02 76.80 -34.35
N CYS A 243 10.24 75.96 -35.04
CA CYS A 243 9.74 76.27 -36.38
C CYS A 243 8.80 77.49 -36.41
N THR A 244 7.94 77.63 -35.41
CA THR A 244 7.02 78.78 -35.31
C THR A 244 7.76 80.07 -35.02
N VAL A 245 8.76 80.06 -34.12
CA VAL A 245 9.63 81.23 -33.89
C VAL A 245 10.37 81.60 -35.17
N MET A 246 10.97 80.64 -35.88
CA MET A 246 11.65 80.91 -37.16
C MET A 246 10.70 81.49 -38.21
N LEU A 247 9.48 80.97 -38.34
CA LEU A 247 8.47 81.48 -39.27
C LEU A 247 8.06 82.92 -38.92
N VAL A 248 7.75 83.17 -37.65
CA VAL A 248 7.35 84.51 -37.18
C VAL A 248 8.48 85.52 -37.38
N SER A 249 9.73 85.13 -37.09
CA SER A 249 10.91 85.97 -37.36
C SER A 249 11.08 86.29 -38.84
N LEU A 250 10.83 85.32 -39.73
CA LEU A 250 10.91 85.53 -41.18
C LEU A 250 9.81 86.50 -41.67
N ILE A 251 8.57 86.32 -41.23
CA ILE A 251 7.45 87.20 -41.59
C ILE A 251 7.68 88.63 -41.09
N MET A 252 8.22 88.78 -39.87
CA MET A 252 8.56 90.10 -39.31
C MET A 252 9.69 90.80 -40.06
N SER A 253 10.59 90.04 -40.70
CA SER A 253 11.72 90.58 -41.46
C SER A 253 11.33 91.07 -42.85
N ASP A 254 10.16 90.68 -43.37
CA ASP A 254 9.69 91.11 -44.69
C ASP A 254 9.00 92.49 -44.61
N SER A 255 9.65 93.49 -45.19
CA SER A 255 9.17 94.88 -45.21
C SER A 255 7.83 95.08 -45.94
N THR A 256 7.44 94.17 -46.84
CA THR A 256 6.19 94.29 -47.64
C THR A 256 4.94 93.92 -46.85
N LEU A 257 5.02 92.95 -45.94
CA LEU A 257 3.93 92.57 -45.03
C LEU A 257 3.80 93.50 -43.81
N SER A 258 4.88 94.19 -43.44
CA SER A 258 4.97 95.00 -42.22
C SER A 258 4.14 96.30 -42.28
N GLN A 259 3.80 96.79 -43.47
CA GLN A 259 3.01 98.02 -43.67
C GLN A 259 1.56 97.94 -43.14
N HIS A 260 0.98 96.74 -43.02
CA HIS A 260 -0.37 96.57 -42.44
C HIS A 260 -0.37 96.44 -40.91
N VAL A 261 0.79 96.22 -40.29
CA VAL A 261 0.93 96.03 -38.82
C VAL A 261 1.14 97.37 -38.09
N SER A 262 1.35 98.47 -38.83
CA SER A 262 1.94 99.71 -38.31
C SER A 262 1.01 100.67 -37.56
N VAL A 263 -0.28 100.37 -37.35
CA VAL A 263 -1.24 101.38 -36.82
C VAL A 263 -1.34 101.42 -35.28
N VAL A 264 -0.84 100.43 -34.52
CA VAL A 264 -1.11 100.37 -33.06
C VAL A 264 0.12 100.27 -32.13
N TYR A 265 1.36 100.11 -32.63
CA TYR A 265 2.53 99.93 -31.76
C TYR A 265 3.64 100.96 -31.99
N THR A 266 3.36 102.22 -31.66
CA THR A 266 4.39 103.21 -31.33
C THR A 266 4.73 103.13 -29.83
N VAL A 267 5.28 101.99 -29.40
CA VAL A 267 5.92 101.84 -28.08
C VAL A 267 7.33 101.29 -28.28
N THR A 268 8.28 102.23 -28.33
CA THR A 268 9.64 102.18 -27.76
C THR A 268 10.38 100.82 -27.70
N ASN A 269 11.47 100.69 -28.46
CA ASN A 269 12.70 99.91 -28.21
C ASN A 269 12.66 98.42 -27.75
N ALA A 270 11.49 97.77 -27.63
CA ALA A 270 11.38 96.42 -27.05
C ALA A 270 10.68 95.39 -27.97
N SER A 271 11.01 95.40 -29.26
CA SER A 271 10.40 94.57 -30.32
C SER A 271 10.53 93.03 -30.13
N TRP A 272 11.26 92.58 -29.12
CA TRP A 272 11.62 91.17 -28.88
C TRP A 272 10.88 90.53 -27.71
N MET A 273 10.27 91.34 -26.84
CA MET A 273 9.46 90.85 -25.71
C MET A 273 8.38 89.84 -26.13
N PRO A 274 7.72 89.97 -27.31
CA PRO A 274 6.72 89.00 -27.72
C PRO A 274 7.24 87.56 -27.89
N PHE A 275 8.48 87.37 -28.34
CA PHE A 275 9.05 86.02 -28.50
C PHE A 275 9.30 85.33 -27.16
N VAL A 276 9.77 86.08 -26.15
CA VAL A 276 9.92 85.57 -24.78
C VAL A 276 8.54 85.24 -24.19
N MET A 277 7.54 86.10 -24.43
CA MET A 277 6.15 85.87 -23.98
C MET A 277 5.48 84.67 -24.67
N ILE A 278 5.86 84.36 -25.92
CA ILE A 278 5.41 83.16 -26.63
C ILE A 278 6.07 81.89 -26.08
N LEU A 279 7.40 81.92 -25.87
CA LEU A 279 8.17 80.73 -25.50
C LEU A 279 8.03 80.34 -24.03
N LEU A 280 7.98 81.29 -23.09
CA LEU A 280 7.96 80.95 -21.65
C LEU A 280 6.71 80.13 -21.26
N PRO A 281 5.46 80.54 -21.56
CA PRO A 281 4.28 79.76 -21.19
C PRO A 281 4.22 78.41 -21.92
N ALA A 282 4.61 78.37 -23.20
CA ALA A 282 4.61 77.15 -24.00
C ALA A 282 5.61 76.11 -23.46
N ASN A 283 6.81 76.56 -23.10
CA ASN A 283 7.85 75.73 -22.51
C ASN A 283 7.44 75.19 -21.13
N VAL A 284 6.86 76.04 -20.27
CA VAL A 284 6.32 75.64 -18.95
C VAL A 284 5.19 74.62 -19.11
N MET A 285 4.23 74.89 -19.99
CA MET A 285 3.09 74.01 -20.24
C MET A 285 3.54 72.63 -20.73
N THR A 286 4.55 72.58 -21.59
CA THR A 286 5.15 71.32 -22.06
C THR A 286 5.70 70.48 -20.91
N MET A 287 6.32 71.11 -19.91
CA MET A 287 6.87 70.42 -18.73
C MET A 287 5.78 69.95 -17.77
N VAL A 288 4.77 70.77 -17.52
CA VAL A 288 3.61 70.39 -16.68
C VAL A 288 2.88 69.20 -17.29
N MET A 289 2.60 69.25 -18.59
CA MET A 289 1.93 68.15 -19.30
C MET A 289 2.77 66.87 -19.31
N TYR A 290 4.10 66.98 -19.43
CA TYR A 290 4.99 65.82 -19.32
C TYR A 290 4.94 65.17 -17.93
N ALA A 291 5.00 65.97 -16.86
CA ALA A 291 4.94 65.47 -15.48
C ALA A 291 3.61 64.77 -15.21
N PHE A 292 2.49 65.39 -15.59
CA PHE A 292 1.15 64.81 -15.44
C PHE A 292 1.02 63.47 -16.18
N ARG A 293 1.43 63.41 -17.46
CA ARG A 293 1.38 62.16 -18.24
C ARG A 293 2.26 61.05 -17.65
N ALA A 294 3.42 61.41 -17.09
CA ALA A 294 4.32 60.44 -16.46
C ALA A 294 3.70 59.85 -15.19
N GLU A 295 3.03 60.68 -14.38
CA GLU A 295 2.33 60.27 -13.16
C GLU A 295 1.11 59.39 -13.48
N SER A 296 0.23 59.81 -14.40
CA SER A 296 -0.91 58.98 -14.81
C SER A 296 -0.47 57.62 -15.34
N LYS A 297 0.61 57.57 -16.13
CA LYS A 297 1.16 56.31 -16.64
C LYS A 297 1.66 55.41 -15.52
N HIS A 298 2.31 55.98 -14.51
CA HIS A 298 2.79 55.23 -13.36
C HIS A 298 1.63 54.66 -12.52
N ILE A 299 0.55 55.43 -12.35
CA ILE A 299 -0.66 54.98 -11.65
C ILE A 299 -1.30 53.81 -12.40
N VAL A 300 -1.54 53.96 -13.70
CA VAL A 300 -2.13 52.89 -14.53
C VAL A 300 -1.25 51.64 -14.52
N GLU A 301 0.07 51.78 -14.67
CA GLU A 301 0.98 50.64 -14.59
C GLU A 301 0.97 49.98 -13.20
N SER A 302 0.86 50.75 -12.12
CA SER A 302 0.77 50.21 -10.76
C SER A 302 -0.56 49.46 -10.54
N GLU A 303 -1.66 50.02 -11.03
CA GLU A 303 -2.99 49.41 -10.96
C GLU A 303 -3.05 48.11 -11.78
N GLU A 304 -2.52 48.11 -13.01
CA GLU A 304 -2.44 46.90 -13.82
C GLU A 304 -1.53 45.84 -13.19
N ARG A 305 -0.40 46.24 -12.61
CA ARG A 305 0.47 45.29 -11.88
C ARG A 305 -0.26 44.65 -10.71
N PHE A 306 -1.00 45.43 -9.92
CA PHE A 306 -1.79 44.90 -8.81
C PHE A 306 -2.89 43.96 -9.30
N ARG A 307 -3.68 44.39 -10.29
CA ARG A 307 -4.76 43.58 -10.88
C ARG A 307 -4.22 42.27 -11.43
N ASN A 308 -3.12 42.30 -12.17
CA ASN A 308 -2.51 41.09 -12.72
C ASN A 308 -1.95 40.17 -11.63
N ALA A 309 -1.33 40.72 -10.58
CA ALA A 309 -0.83 39.92 -9.46
C ALA A 309 -1.96 39.17 -8.73
N MET A 310 -3.11 39.82 -8.55
CA MET A 310 -4.29 39.19 -7.96
C MET A 310 -4.92 38.14 -8.91
N GLU A 311 -5.17 38.52 -10.16
CA GLU A 311 -5.90 37.71 -11.14
C GLU A 311 -5.16 36.43 -11.54
N TYR A 312 -3.83 36.47 -11.62
CA TYR A 312 -2.98 35.35 -12.01
C TYR A 312 -2.30 34.64 -10.84
N SER A 313 -2.65 34.95 -9.59
CA SER A 313 -2.18 34.19 -8.44
C SER A 313 -2.70 32.75 -8.51
N ALA A 314 -1.83 31.78 -8.21
CA ALA A 314 -2.19 30.37 -8.11
C ALA A 314 -3.06 30.08 -6.86
N ILE A 315 -2.96 30.92 -5.84
CA ILE A 315 -3.73 30.83 -4.61
C ILE A 315 -4.99 31.69 -4.77
N GLY A 316 -6.11 31.25 -4.21
CA GLY A 316 -7.35 32.02 -4.18
C GLY A 316 -7.12 33.34 -3.44
N MET A 317 -7.44 34.47 -4.06
CA MET A 317 -7.29 35.79 -3.44
C MET A 317 -8.60 36.55 -3.53
N ALA A 318 -8.94 37.25 -2.45
CA ALA A 318 -10.11 38.10 -2.39
C ALA A 318 -9.88 39.40 -1.61
N LEU A 319 -10.61 40.42 -2.03
CA LEU A 319 -10.87 41.62 -1.23
C LEU A 319 -12.24 41.45 -0.59
N VAL A 320 -12.30 41.54 0.74
CA VAL A 320 -13.51 41.30 1.52
C VAL A 320 -13.83 42.57 2.32
N GLY A 321 -15.07 43.05 2.25
CA GLY A 321 -15.52 44.21 3.02
C GLY A 321 -15.48 43.95 4.53
N THR A 322 -15.55 45.01 5.34
CA THR A 322 -15.53 44.89 6.81
C THR A 322 -16.70 44.07 7.36
N GLU A 323 -17.83 44.06 6.66
CA GLU A 323 -19.02 43.26 6.98
C GLU A 323 -18.94 41.81 6.46
N GLY A 324 -17.89 41.45 5.70
CA GLY A 324 -17.70 40.10 5.17
C GLY A 324 -18.17 39.85 3.74
N GLN A 325 -18.61 40.90 3.03
CA GLN A 325 -19.02 40.84 1.63
C GLN A 325 -17.81 40.67 0.71
N TRP A 326 -17.91 39.81 -0.32
CA TRP A 326 -16.83 39.66 -1.30
C TRP A 326 -16.84 40.82 -2.30
N LEU A 327 -15.84 41.70 -2.23
CA LEU A 327 -15.72 42.86 -3.12
C LEU A 327 -15.12 42.46 -4.47
N GLN A 328 -14.06 41.66 -4.41
CA GLN A 328 -13.34 41.18 -5.59
C GLN A 328 -12.71 39.82 -5.29
N VAL A 329 -12.74 38.92 -6.26
CA VAL A 329 -12.16 37.58 -6.17
C VAL A 329 -11.35 37.30 -7.44
N ASN A 330 -10.30 36.48 -7.34
CA ASN A 330 -9.54 36.05 -8.49
C ASN A 330 -10.06 34.72 -9.07
N LYS A 331 -9.55 34.35 -10.25
CA LYS A 331 -9.91 33.10 -10.94
C LYS A 331 -9.63 31.84 -10.12
N ALA A 332 -8.52 31.80 -9.38
CA ALA A 332 -8.16 30.64 -8.58
C ALA A 332 -9.21 30.36 -7.50
N LEU A 333 -9.70 31.39 -6.80
CA LEU A 333 -10.76 31.23 -5.80
C LEU A 333 -12.09 30.78 -6.41
N CYS A 334 -12.45 31.32 -7.59
CA CYS A 334 -13.64 30.89 -8.32
C CYS A 334 -13.55 29.42 -8.76
N GLN A 335 -12.39 28.96 -9.21
CA GLN A 335 -12.17 27.57 -9.58
C GLN A 335 -12.21 26.64 -8.36
N PHE A 336 -11.61 27.06 -7.25
CA PHE A 336 -11.56 26.29 -6.02
C PHE A 336 -12.95 26.08 -5.39
N LEU A 337 -13.72 27.15 -5.17
CA LEU A 337 -15.05 27.04 -4.55
C LEU A 337 -16.19 26.80 -5.55
N GLY A 338 -15.94 26.98 -6.84
CA GLY A 338 -16.90 26.70 -7.92
C GLY A 338 -17.97 27.78 -8.14
N TYR A 339 -17.87 28.95 -7.49
CA TYR A 339 -18.77 30.08 -7.69
C TYR A 339 -18.24 31.04 -8.75
N SER A 340 -19.14 31.69 -9.49
CA SER A 340 -18.77 32.79 -10.39
C SER A 340 -18.47 34.07 -9.61
N PRO A 341 -17.71 35.03 -10.19
CA PRO A 341 -17.39 36.30 -9.52
C PRO A 341 -18.63 37.11 -9.12
N ASP A 342 -19.71 37.04 -9.91
CA ASP A 342 -20.94 37.77 -9.61
C ASP A 342 -21.71 37.12 -8.45
N GLU A 343 -21.73 35.80 -8.37
CA GLU A 343 -22.33 35.08 -7.25
C GLU A 343 -21.57 35.32 -5.93
N PHE A 344 -20.24 35.42 -5.98
CA PHE A 344 -19.47 35.81 -4.79
C PHE A 344 -19.92 37.16 -4.23
N ARG A 345 -20.25 38.15 -5.08
CA ARG A 345 -20.66 39.48 -4.61
C ARG A 345 -22.00 39.48 -3.89
N GLU A 346 -22.86 38.51 -4.16
CA GLU A 346 -24.15 38.34 -3.48
C GLU A 346 -24.02 37.59 -2.15
N LEU A 347 -22.88 36.94 -1.94
CA LEU A 347 -22.60 36.12 -0.77
C LEU A 347 -21.66 36.83 0.21
N THR A 348 -21.55 36.25 1.39
CA THR A 348 -20.59 36.64 2.42
C THR A 348 -19.68 35.47 2.77
N PHE A 349 -18.50 35.72 3.33
CA PHE A 349 -17.61 34.61 3.69
C PHE A 349 -18.21 33.74 4.81
N GLN A 350 -19.10 34.31 5.63
CA GLN A 350 -19.80 33.62 6.71
C GLN A 350 -20.71 32.51 6.17
N GLU A 351 -21.38 32.75 5.03
CA GLU A 351 -22.27 31.76 4.39
C GLU A 351 -21.50 30.61 3.73
N LEU A 352 -20.27 30.87 3.27
CA LEU A 352 -19.42 29.87 2.65
C LEU A 352 -18.58 29.08 3.66
N THR A 353 -18.45 29.55 4.90
CA THR A 353 -17.65 28.89 5.93
C THR A 353 -18.50 27.86 6.68
N LEU A 354 -17.92 26.71 7.00
CA LEU A 354 -18.60 25.69 7.79
C LEU A 354 -18.96 26.23 9.20
N PRO A 355 -20.17 25.97 9.73
CA PRO A 355 -20.62 26.54 11.02
C PRO A 355 -19.69 26.28 12.21
N GLU A 356 -19.04 25.11 12.25
CA GLU A 356 -18.08 24.74 13.30
C GLU A 356 -16.83 25.63 13.32
N ASP A 357 -16.42 26.14 12.16
CA ASP A 357 -15.19 26.91 11.99
C ASP A 357 -15.47 28.44 12.00
N LEU A 358 -16.73 28.86 11.84
CA LEU A 358 -17.14 30.25 11.70
C LEU A 358 -16.85 31.10 12.93
N ASP A 359 -17.14 30.61 14.14
CA ASP A 359 -16.94 31.37 15.38
C ASP A 359 -15.46 31.71 15.61
N SER A 360 -14.56 30.77 15.27
CA SER A 360 -13.12 30.97 15.38
C SER A 360 -12.62 32.02 14.38
N ASP A 361 -13.13 32.01 13.16
CA ASP A 361 -12.80 33.00 12.13
C ASP A 361 -13.28 34.40 12.51
N LEU A 362 -14.52 34.52 12.99
CA LEU A 362 -15.08 35.79 13.47
C LEU A 362 -14.28 36.36 14.64
N HIS A 363 -13.87 35.53 15.60
CA HIS A 363 -13.04 35.98 16.72
C HIS A 363 -11.70 36.55 16.25
N GLN A 364 -11.01 35.88 15.31
CA GLN A 364 -9.74 36.36 14.76
C GLN A 364 -9.91 37.62 13.92
N ARG A 365 -10.99 37.70 13.12
CA ARG A 365 -11.38 38.91 12.38
C ARG A 365 -11.57 40.09 13.33
N ASP A 366 -12.28 39.91 14.44
CA ASP A 366 -12.56 40.99 15.39
C ASP A 366 -11.27 41.49 16.07
N SER A 367 -10.37 40.58 16.46
CA SER A 367 -9.03 40.93 16.94
C SER A 367 -8.21 41.72 15.90
N LEU A 368 -8.31 41.35 14.62
CA LEU A 368 -7.64 42.05 13.51
C LEU A 368 -8.20 43.47 13.31
N VAL A 369 -9.52 43.63 13.36
CA VAL A 369 -10.19 44.95 13.27
C VAL A 369 -9.78 45.85 14.43
N ARG A 370 -9.79 45.32 15.66
CA ARG A 370 -9.35 46.03 16.88
C ARG A 370 -7.85 46.36 16.88
N GLY A 371 -7.06 45.73 16.01
CA GLY A 371 -5.62 45.95 15.91
C GLY A 371 -4.80 45.21 16.99
N GLU A 372 -5.39 44.20 17.63
CA GLU A 372 -4.68 43.30 18.56
C GLU A 372 -3.68 42.42 17.80
N ILE A 373 -4.01 42.09 16.55
CA ILE A 373 -3.18 41.35 15.61
C ILE A 373 -3.13 42.08 14.26
N ASN A 374 -2.05 41.89 13.50
CA ASN A 374 -1.87 42.51 12.18
C ASN A 374 -2.34 41.61 11.02
N THR A 375 -2.30 40.30 11.24
CA THR A 375 -2.67 39.25 10.29
C THR A 375 -3.06 38.00 11.07
N TYR A 376 -3.87 37.13 10.48
CA TYR A 376 -4.08 35.78 11.02
C TYR A 376 -4.07 34.71 9.93
N THR A 377 -3.76 33.49 10.34
CA THR A 377 -3.80 32.29 9.50
C THR A 377 -4.56 31.19 10.21
N MET A 378 -5.42 30.47 9.50
CA MET A 378 -6.13 29.31 10.05
C MET A 378 -6.50 28.31 8.96
N GLU A 379 -6.54 27.03 9.33
CA GLU A 379 -7.13 25.99 8.50
C GLU A 379 -8.63 25.92 8.82
N LYS A 380 -9.47 26.03 7.80
CA LYS A 380 -10.93 25.91 7.96
C LYS A 380 -11.58 25.29 6.73
N ARG A 381 -12.83 24.89 6.90
CA ARG A 381 -13.63 24.25 5.86
C ARG A 381 -14.57 25.24 5.19
N TYR A 382 -14.68 25.15 3.86
CA TYR A 382 -15.61 25.91 3.04
C TYR A 382 -16.62 24.99 2.34
N TYR A 383 -17.80 25.52 2.05
CA TYR A 383 -18.77 24.92 1.15
C TYR A 383 -18.50 25.34 -0.30
N THR A 384 -18.35 24.37 -1.19
CA THR A 384 -18.34 24.62 -2.63
C THR A 384 -19.76 24.89 -3.14
N ARG A 385 -19.89 25.40 -4.37
CA ARG A 385 -21.19 25.56 -5.05
C ARG A 385 -22.01 24.26 -5.06
N GLN A 386 -21.35 23.11 -5.12
CA GLN A 386 -22.00 21.80 -5.19
C GLN A 386 -22.43 21.29 -3.81
N GLY A 387 -22.14 22.04 -2.74
CA GLY A 387 -22.42 21.66 -1.35
C GLY A 387 -21.37 20.75 -0.74
N GLU A 388 -20.26 20.49 -1.43
CA GLU A 388 -19.15 19.70 -0.89
C GLU A 388 -18.33 20.52 0.10
N VAL A 389 -17.75 19.85 1.09
CA VAL A 389 -16.88 20.47 2.10
C VAL A 389 -15.42 20.28 1.70
N VAL A 390 -14.70 21.38 1.53
CA VAL A 390 -13.28 21.40 1.16
C VAL A 390 -12.44 22.13 2.21
N TRP A 391 -11.22 21.65 2.43
CA TRP A 391 -10.28 22.30 3.35
C TRP A 391 -9.49 23.42 2.67
N ALA A 392 -9.35 24.54 3.39
CA ALA A 392 -8.49 25.63 2.96
C ALA A 392 -7.66 26.20 4.10
N LEU A 393 -6.44 26.63 3.76
CA LEU A 393 -5.64 27.50 4.60
C LEU A 393 -5.99 28.95 4.26
N LEU A 394 -6.66 29.62 5.19
CA LEU A 394 -7.02 31.03 5.12
C LEU A 394 -5.91 31.87 5.76
N ALA A 395 -5.44 32.90 5.05
CA ALA A 395 -4.60 33.96 5.57
C ALA A 395 -5.25 35.32 5.32
N VAL A 396 -5.43 36.13 6.36
CA VAL A 396 -6.13 37.42 6.28
C VAL A 396 -5.25 38.55 6.80
N SER A 397 -5.28 39.66 6.06
CA SER A 397 -4.67 40.94 6.45
C SER A 397 -5.67 42.08 6.27
N LEU A 398 -5.54 43.15 7.03
CA LEU A 398 -6.47 44.29 7.00
C LEU A 398 -5.80 45.53 6.39
N VAL A 399 -6.44 46.12 5.39
CA VAL A 399 -6.05 47.42 4.83
C VAL A 399 -6.83 48.53 5.53
N ARG A 400 -6.14 49.60 5.89
CA ARG A 400 -6.70 50.76 6.61
C ARG A 400 -6.52 52.04 5.80
N ASN A 401 -7.43 53.00 5.99
CA ASN A 401 -7.27 54.37 5.51
C ASN A 401 -6.13 55.10 6.23
N PRO A 402 -5.68 56.27 5.72
CA PRO A 402 -4.74 57.14 6.44
C PRO A 402 -5.21 57.49 7.86
N ASP A 403 -6.52 57.57 8.08
CA ASP A 403 -7.14 57.85 9.38
C ASP A 403 -7.26 56.59 10.27
N SER A 404 -6.59 55.49 9.91
CA SER A 404 -6.58 54.19 10.61
C SER A 404 -7.91 53.42 10.65
N THR A 405 -8.96 53.91 9.99
CA THR A 405 -10.23 53.19 9.85
C THR A 405 -10.07 51.96 8.93
N PRO A 406 -10.64 50.80 9.27
CA PRO A 406 -10.59 49.60 8.43
C PRO A 406 -11.31 49.86 7.10
N LEU A 407 -10.70 49.44 5.98
CA LEU A 407 -11.26 49.63 4.63
C LEU A 407 -11.77 48.31 4.05
N TYR A 408 -10.90 47.32 3.95
CA TYR A 408 -11.22 45.95 3.52
C TYR A 408 -10.14 44.98 3.98
N PHE A 409 -10.48 43.69 4.03
CA PHE A 409 -9.54 42.60 4.24
C PHE A 409 -9.00 42.08 2.90
N ILE A 410 -7.75 41.63 2.91
CA ILE A 410 -7.16 40.81 1.85
C ILE A 410 -7.11 39.39 2.40
N ALA A 411 -7.90 38.50 1.80
CA ALA A 411 -7.94 37.08 2.11
C ALA A 411 -7.17 36.29 1.04
N GLN A 412 -6.28 35.42 1.48
CA GLN A 412 -5.62 34.41 0.66
C GLN A 412 -6.10 33.04 1.13
N ILE A 413 -6.54 32.21 0.19
CA ILE A 413 -7.23 30.95 0.44
C ILE A 413 -6.52 29.91 -0.41
N GLU A 414 -5.69 29.10 0.25
CA GLU A 414 -4.96 28.00 -0.37
C GLU A 414 -5.71 26.70 -0.16
N ASP A 415 -5.87 25.92 -1.23
CA ASP A 415 -6.48 24.60 -1.18
C ASP A 415 -5.51 23.61 -0.52
N ILE A 416 -5.94 23.00 0.58
CA ILE A 416 -5.17 21.98 1.33
C ILE A 416 -5.94 20.66 1.42
N ASP A 417 -6.96 20.46 0.58
CA ASP A 417 -7.84 19.30 0.66
C ASP A 417 -7.09 17.99 0.33
N GLU A 418 -6.23 17.99 -0.70
CA GLU A 418 -5.37 16.84 -1.01
C GLU A 418 -4.37 16.55 0.12
N LEU A 419 -3.83 17.59 0.76
CA LEU A 419 -2.90 17.46 1.87
C LEU A 419 -3.58 16.78 3.05
N LYS A 420 -4.79 17.23 3.42
CA LYS A 420 -5.59 16.66 4.51
C LYS A 420 -6.04 15.23 4.21
N LYS A 421 -6.47 14.94 2.99
CA LYS A 421 -6.82 13.56 2.56
C LYS A 421 -5.61 12.63 2.67
N THR A 422 -4.44 13.08 2.24
CA THR A 422 -3.19 12.30 2.33
C THR A 422 -2.77 12.07 3.77
N GLU A 423 -2.87 13.09 4.62
CA GLU A 423 -2.58 12.98 6.06
C GLU A 423 -3.51 11.96 6.74
N GLN A 424 -4.82 12.02 6.47
CA GLN A 424 -5.80 11.07 6.99
C GLN A 424 -5.56 9.64 6.49
N VAL A 425 -5.23 9.47 5.20
CA VAL A 425 -4.89 8.15 4.63
C VAL A 425 -3.65 7.59 5.32
N ASN A 426 -2.61 8.40 5.53
CA ASN A 426 -1.39 7.99 6.22
C ASN A 426 -1.66 7.62 7.69
N GLN A 427 -2.47 8.40 8.41
CA GLN A 427 -2.86 8.07 9.79
C GLN A 427 -3.62 6.73 9.85
N ARG A 428 -4.64 6.54 9.00
CA ARG A 428 -5.39 5.27 8.93
C ARG A 428 -4.50 4.09 8.53
N LEU A 429 -3.56 4.30 7.61
CA LEU A 429 -2.63 3.25 7.20
C LEU A 429 -1.69 2.89 8.36
N MET A 430 -1.18 3.89 9.09
CA MET A 430 -0.35 3.69 10.27
C MET A 430 -1.10 2.93 11.36
N GLU A 431 -2.34 3.34 11.69
CA GLU A 431 -3.21 2.63 12.64
C GLU A 431 -3.43 1.17 12.22
N ARG A 432 -3.74 0.93 10.94
CA ARG A 432 -3.92 -0.44 10.41
C ARG A 432 -2.64 -1.28 10.53
N ILE A 433 -1.47 -0.71 10.22
CA ILE A 433 -0.19 -1.41 10.34
C ILE A 433 0.10 -1.71 11.81
N THR A 434 -0.10 -0.76 12.71
CA THR A 434 0.10 -0.97 14.15
C THR A 434 -0.83 -2.06 14.69
N LEU A 435 -2.11 -2.01 14.37
CA LEU A 435 -3.09 -3.03 14.77
C LEU A 435 -2.76 -4.41 14.17
N ALA A 436 -2.34 -4.48 12.91
CA ALA A 436 -1.94 -5.74 12.29
C ALA A 436 -0.71 -6.37 12.96
N ASN A 437 0.28 -5.55 13.34
CA ASN A 437 1.46 -6.02 14.06
C ASN A 437 1.13 -6.46 15.49
N GLU A 438 0.27 -5.72 16.19
CA GLU A 438 -0.21 -6.09 17.53
C GLU A 438 -1.01 -7.40 17.51
N ALA A 439 -1.95 -7.55 16.57
CA ALA A 439 -2.74 -8.76 16.42
C ALA A 439 -1.90 -9.98 16.02
N GLY A 440 -0.89 -9.79 15.17
CA GLY A 440 0.07 -10.82 14.79
C GLY A 440 1.11 -11.16 15.86
N GLY A 441 1.12 -10.42 16.99
CA GLY A 441 2.10 -10.59 18.06
C GLY A 441 3.55 -10.32 17.62
N VAL A 442 3.75 -9.59 16.54
CA VAL A 442 5.03 -9.36 15.86
C VAL A 442 5.76 -8.19 16.51
N GLY A 443 7.02 -8.40 16.94
CA GLY A 443 7.87 -7.33 17.44
C GLY A 443 8.79 -6.77 16.36
N ILE A 444 8.83 -5.46 16.19
CA ILE A 444 9.68 -4.77 15.21
C ILE A 444 10.95 -4.24 15.89
N TRP A 445 12.08 -4.49 15.26
CA TRP A 445 13.36 -3.90 15.64
C TRP A 445 14.03 -3.26 14.43
N GLU A 446 14.72 -2.16 14.72
CA GLU A 446 15.51 -1.41 13.75
C GLU A 446 16.93 -1.26 14.28
N TRP A 447 17.91 -1.42 13.41
CA TRP A 447 19.31 -1.22 13.73
C TRP A 447 19.95 -0.27 12.71
N ASP A 448 20.12 0.98 13.13
CA ASP A 448 20.91 1.98 12.39
C ASP A 448 22.40 1.69 12.61
N LEU A 449 23.17 1.62 11.53
CA LEU A 449 24.61 1.33 11.61
C LEU A 449 25.44 2.60 11.85
N LYS A 450 24.93 3.78 11.46
CA LYS A 450 25.58 5.10 11.60
C LYS A 450 24.54 6.19 11.93
N PRO A 451 24.32 6.57 13.20
CA PRO A 451 24.98 6.08 14.43
C PRO A 451 24.51 4.67 14.79
N ASN A 452 25.36 3.91 15.50
CA ASN A 452 25.06 2.55 15.98
C ASN A 452 23.94 2.58 17.03
N LYS A 453 22.68 2.56 16.58
CA LYS A 453 21.49 2.67 17.43
C LYS A 453 20.51 1.55 17.10
N ILE A 454 20.14 0.78 18.12
CA ILE A 454 19.06 -0.20 18.01
C ILE A 454 17.80 0.42 18.62
N SER A 455 16.68 0.22 17.95
CA SER A 455 15.36 0.67 18.37
C SER A 455 14.42 -0.52 18.37
N TRP A 456 13.66 -0.68 19.46
CA TRP A 456 12.67 -1.74 19.63
C TRP A 456 11.29 -1.10 19.79
N ASP A 457 10.29 -1.71 19.19
CA ASP A 457 8.90 -1.37 19.49
C ASP A 457 8.48 -1.94 20.86
N LYS A 458 7.27 -1.57 21.30
CA LYS A 458 6.71 -2.04 22.58
C LYS A 458 6.70 -3.58 22.67
N ARG A 459 6.39 -4.27 21.57
CA ARG A 459 6.26 -5.72 21.53
C ARG A 459 7.62 -6.42 21.68
N MET A 460 8.68 -5.90 21.07
CA MET A 460 10.05 -6.39 21.27
C MET A 460 10.46 -6.38 22.75
N PHE A 461 10.15 -5.31 23.48
CA PHE A 461 10.40 -5.27 24.93
C PHE A 461 9.66 -6.38 25.68
N GLU A 462 8.40 -6.66 25.32
CA GLU A 462 7.61 -7.76 25.89
C GLU A 462 8.13 -9.15 25.52
N LEU A 463 8.60 -9.34 24.27
CA LEU A 463 9.14 -10.60 23.78
C LEU A 463 10.41 -11.00 24.54
N TYR A 464 11.30 -10.04 24.77
CA TYR A 464 12.59 -10.25 25.44
C TYR A 464 12.52 -10.05 26.96
N GLY A 465 11.42 -9.50 27.50
CA GLY A 465 11.26 -9.24 28.93
C GLY A 465 12.14 -8.12 29.45
N VAL A 466 12.52 -7.20 28.56
CA VAL A 466 13.32 -6.03 28.88
C VAL A 466 12.35 -4.87 29.14
N PRO A 467 12.51 -4.12 30.25
CA PRO A 467 11.70 -2.93 30.49
C PRO A 467 11.87 -1.86 29.39
N SER A 468 10.77 -1.22 28.98
CA SER A 468 10.73 -0.25 27.86
C SER A 468 11.54 1.04 28.08
N HIS A 469 11.97 1.33 29.31
CA HIS A 469 12.82 2.48 29.62
C HIS A 469 14.31 2.22 29.32
N ILE A 470 14.70 0.97 29.07
CA ILE A 470 16.08 0.60 28.77
C ILE A 470 16.30 0.77 27.27
N GLN A 471 17.33 1.51 26.87
CA GLN A 471 17.72 1.59 25.47
C GLN A 471 18.30 0.24 25.01
N PRO A 472 17.73 -0.41 23.99
CA PRO A 472 18.21 -1.71 23.54
C PRO A 472 19.58 -1.55 22.88
N THR A 473 20.46 -2.52 23.16
CA THR A 473 21.81 -2.59 22.59
C THR A 473 22.09 -3.99 22.10
N TRP A 474 23.14 -4.13 21.30
CA TRP A 474 23.60 -5.43 20.81
C TRP A 474 23.87 -6.41 21.97
N GLN A 475 24.50 -5.93 23.04
CA GLN A 475 24.83 -6.74 24.21
C GLN A 475 23.57 -7.20 24.96
N ILE A 476 22.53 -6.37 25.04
CA ILE A 476 21.26 -6.74 25.68
C ILE A 476 20.61 -7.87 24.88
N TRP A 477 20.48 -7.73 23.56
CA TRP A 477 19.95 -8.79 22.71
C TRP A 477 20.74 -10.10 22.85
N GLU A 478 22.08 -10.02 22.82
CA GLU A 478 22.96 -11.19 22.95
C GLU A 478 22.82 -11.88 24.31
N SER A 479 22.65 -11.11 25.38
CA SER A 479 22.47 -11.64 26.74
C SER A 479 21.17 -12.43 26.91
N CYS A 480 20.11 -12.06 26.19
CA CYS A 480 18.80 -12.72 26.24
C CYS A 480 18.77 -14.09 25.53
N LEU A 481 19.71 -14.35 24.62
CA LEU A 481 19.84 -15.62 23.90
C LEU A 481 20.30 -16.75 24.84
N VAL A 482 19.81 -17.97 24.57
CA VAL A 482 20.35 -19.20 25.17
C VAL A 482 21.81 -19.41 24.73
N GLU A 483 22.67 -19.87 25.64
CA GLU A 483 24.12 -19.97 25.43
C GLU A 483 24.51 -20.76 24.18
N GLU A 484 23.83 -21.88 23.92
CA GLU A 484 24.03 -22.73 22.73
C GLU A 484 23.77 -21.99 21.40
N ASP A 485 22.84 -21.04 21.39
CA ASP A 485 22.39 -20.35 20.18
C ASP A 485 23.18 -19.05 19.91
N ARG A 486 23.89 -18.51 20.92
CA ARG A 486 24.59 -17.20 20.85
C ARG A 486 25.58 -17.11 19.70
N GLU A 487 26.57 -18.00 19.62
CA GLU A 487 27.60 -17.93 18.58
C GLU A 487 27.01 -18.04 17.17
N LYS A 488 26.05 -18.96 16.99
CA LYS A 488 25.39 -19.20 15.70
C LYS A 488 24.53 -18.00 15.28
N ALA A 489 23.78 -17.43 16.21
CA ALA A 489 22.94 -16.25 15.98
C ALA A 489 23.79 -15.02 15.64
N THR A 490 24.76 -14.68 16.48
CA THR A 490 25.70 -13.55 16.29
C THR A 490 26.40 -13.64 14.93
N ARG A 491 26.94 -14.81 14.58
CA ARG A 491 27.61 -15.03 13.29
C ARG A 491 26.66 -14.84 12.10
N LYS A 492 25.41 -15.30 12.19
CA LYS A 492 24.44 -15.18 11.10
C LYS A 492 23.96 -13.74 10.90
N VAL A 493 23.74 -13.00 11.98
CA VAL A 493 23.39 -11.57 11.90
C VAL A 493 24.56 -10.77 11.31
N LEU A 494 25.80 -10.98 11.78
CA LEU A 494 26.99 -10.31 11.22
C LEU A 494 27.22 -10.66 9.75
N ASN A 495 26.98 -11.91 9.34
CA ASN A 495 27.07 -12.31 7.94
C ASN A 495 25.98 -11.66 7.08
N SER A 496 24.79 -11.43 7.62
CA SER A 496 23.71 -10.74 6.89
C SER A 496 24.06 -9.30 6.54
N LEU A 497 24.92 -8.64 7.34
CA LEU A 497 25.44 -7.30 7.00
C LEU A 497 26.27 -7.31 5.70
N LYS A 498 26.95 -8.43 5.41
CA LYS A 498 27.89 -8.57 4.28
C LYS A 498 27.30 -9.30 3.06
N SER A 499 26.43 -10.28 3.28
CA SER A 499 25.74 -11.03 2.22
C SER A 499 24.59 -10.20 1.63
N THR A 500 24.00 -10.58 0.49
CA THR A 500 22.79 -9.95 -0.08
C THR A 500 21.49 -10.63 0.33
N THR A 501 21.56 -11.80 0.97
CA THR A 501 20.36 -12.57 1.35
C THR A 501 19.62 -11.93 2.53
N PRO A 502 18.27 -12.04 2.58
CA PRO A 502 17.48 -11.66 3.74
C PRO A 502 17.91 -12.45 4.98
N LEU A 503 17.98 -11.78 6.14
CA LEU A 503 18.28 -12.46 7.39
C LEU A 503 17.07 -13.28 7.80
N MET A 504 17.20 -14.61 7.79
CA MET A 504 16.26 -15.50 8.45
C MET A 504 16.99 -16.31 9.51
N LEU A 505 16.61 -16.12 10.76
CA LEU A 505 17.27 -16.75 11.90
C LEU A 505 16.23 -17.23 12.91
N GLU A 506 16.40 -18.46 13.38
CA GLU A 506 15.66 -18.98 14.53
C GLU A 506 16.62 -19.14 15.70
N PHE A 507 16.22 -18.65 16.86
CA PHE A 507 16.98 -18.76 18.11
C PHE A 507 16.05 -18.85 19.31
N ARG A 508 16.58 -19.34 20.42
CA ARG A 508 15.88 -19.42 21.70
C ARG A 508 16.29 -18.27 22.61
N VAL A 509 15.31 -17.65 23.27
CA VAL A 509 15.53 -16.61 24.29
C VAL A 509 15.00 -17.06 25.65
N LYS A 510 15.68 -16.64 26.71
CA LYS A 510 15.24 -16.88 28.09
C LYS A 510 14.32 -15.75 28.53
N PHE A 511 13.08 -16.07 28.87
CA PHE A 511 12.09 -15.11 29.37
C PHE A 511 11.46 -15.63 30.67
N LYS A 512 11.69 -14.94 31.80
CA LYS A 512 11.14 -15.29 33.12
C LYS A 512 11.28 -16.79 33.49
N GLY A 513 12.42 -17.40 33.15
CA GLY A 513 12.70 -18.82 33.41
C GLY A 513 12.12 -19.81 32.40
N LYS A 514 11.32 -19.37 31.43
CA LYS A 514 10.85 -20.17 30.28
C LYS A 514 11.67 -19.89 29.03
N ILE A 515 11.70 -20.83 28.10
CA ILE A 515 12.36 -20.68 26.80
C ILE A 515 11.29 -20.26 25.78
N ARG A 516 11.55 -19.19 25.03
CA ARG A 516 10.74 -18.81 23.85
C ARG A 516 11.53 -19.07 22.58
N HIS A 517 10.86 -19.61 21.56
CA HIS A 517 11.40 -19.79 20.23
C HIS A 517 11.09 -18.57 19.37
N ILE A 518 12.10 -17.76 19.06
CA ILE A 518 11.94 -16.56 18.24
C ILE A 518 12.43 -16.84 16.83
N ARG A 519 11.58 -16.51 15.85
CA ARG A 519 11.99 -16.39 14.44
C ARG A 519 12.18 -14.92 14.12
N SER A 520 13.39 -14.58 13.72
CA SER A 520 13.79 -13.24 13.30
C SER A 520 13.96 -13.16 11.79
N LEU A 521 13.28 -12.19 11.18
CA LEU A 521 13.32 -11.90 9.75
C LEU A 521 13.76 -10.45 9.58
N ALA A 522 14.80 -10.17 8.80
CA ALA A 522 15.22 -8.79 8.57
C ALA A 522 15.68 -8.52 7.14
N ASN A 523 15.33 -7.32 6.68
CA ASN A 523 15.77 -6.76 5.41
C ASN A 523 16.71 -5.58 5.66
N ARG A 524 17.63 -5.39 4.71
CA ARG A 524 18.52 -4.24 4.68
C ARG A 524 17.84 -3.06 4.00
N VAL A 525 18.07 -1.86 4.50
CA VAL A 525 17.79 -0.63 3.78
C VAL A 525 19.14 -0.07 3.32
N LEU A 526 19.26 0.13 2.01
CA LEU A 526 20.48 0.63 1.39
C LEU A 526 20.40 2.15 1.24
N ASN A 527 21.52 2.84 1.44
CA ASN A 527 21.64 4.26 1.11
C ASN A 527 21.78 4.47 -0.42
N LYS A 528 21.80 5.73 -0.86
CA LYS A 528 21.96 6.10 -2.28
C LYS A 528 23.29 5.62 -2.90
N GLN A 529 24.28 5.28 -2.08
CA GLN A 529 25.60 4.77 -2.48
C GLN A 529 25.66 3.24 -2.52
N GLY A 530 24.55 2.54 -2.19
CA GLY A 530 24.47 1.08 -2.18
C GLY A 530 25.06 0.42 -0.93
N GLU A 531 25.47 1.19 0.08
CA GLU A 531 25.89 0.66 1.38
C GLU A 531 24.68 0.41 2.29
N VAL A 532 24.79 -0.53 3.22
CA VAL A 532 23.73 -0.80 4.21
C VAL A 532 23.66 0.37 5.20
N GLU A 533 22.52 1.05 5.24
CA GLU A 533 22.26 2.18 6.15
C GLU A 533 21.69 1.69 7.49
N ARG A 534 20.69 0.81 7.40
CA ARG A 534 19.99 0.22 8.55
C ARG A 534 19.45 -1.17 8.24
N LEU A 535 19.20 -1.97 9.27
CA LEU A 535 18.39 -3.19 9.17
C LEU A 535 17.05 -2.97 9.83
N LEU A 536 15.99 -3.40 9.14
CA LEU A 536 14.65 -3.45 9.68
C LEU A 536 14.22 -4.90 9.73
N GLY A 537 13.86 -5.37 10.92
CA GLY A 537 13.46 -6.73 11.13
C GLY A 537 12.27 -6.89 12.05
N ILE A 538 11.70 -8.07 11.98
CA ILE A 538 10.61 -8.52 12.82
C ILE A 538 11.00 -9.79 13.58
N ASN A 539 10.48 -9.94 14.77
CA ASN A 539 10.60 -11.12 15.60
C ASN A 539 9.22 -11.66 15.92
N ILE A 540 9.02 -12.95 15.64
CA ILE A 540 7.77 -13.67 15.84
C ILE A 540 8.03 -14.75 16.88
N ASP A 541 7.19 -14.82 17.91
CA ASP A 541 7.19 -15.93 18.87
C ASP A 541 6.53 -17.16 18.24
N MET A 542 7.33 -18.19 17.99
CA MET A 542 6.93 -19.46 17.39
C MET A 542 6.77 -20.56 18.44
N THR A 543 6.78 -20.23 19.74
CA THR A 543 6.71 -21.23 20.82
C THR A 543 5.41 -22.02 20.75
N GLU A 544 4.26 -21.34 20.71
CA GLU A 544 2.94 -21.98 20.63
C GLU A 544 2.79 -22.85 19.38
N VAL A 545 3.26 -22.35 18.23
CA VAL A 545 3.21 -23.09 16.97
C VAL A 545 4.09 -24.35 17.03
N LYS A 546 5.29 -24.28 17.63
CA LYS A 546 6.15 -25.46 17.82
C LYS A 546 5.54 -26.45 18.81
N GLU A 547 5.01 -25.98 19.93
CA GLU A 547 4.34 -26.83 20.93
C GLU A 547 3.13 -27.56 20.34
N LEU A 548 2.30 -26.87 19.53
CA LEU A 548 1.17 -27.48 18.84
C LEU A 548 1.61 -28.50 17.77
N ASN A 549 2.65 -28.18 17.00
CA ASN A 549 3.15 -29.09 15.98
C ASN A 549 3.78 -30.36 16.60
N ASP A 550 4.50 -30.20 17.71
CA ASP A 550 5.06 -31.32 18.47
C ASP A 550 3.95 -32.16 19.11
N ALA A 551 2.91 -31.54 19.67
CA ALA A 551 1.73 -32.23 20.20
C ALA A 551 0.96 -33.00 19.10
N LEU A 552 0.78 -32.39 17.93
CA LEU A 552 0.16 -33.04 16.77
C LEU A 552 1.00 -34.24 16.29
N PHE A 553 2.33 -34.08 16.26
CA PHE A 553 3.23 -35.17 15.91
C PHE A 553 3.13 -36.32 16.91
N GLN A 554 3.14 -36.03 18.21
CA GLN A 554 2.96 -37.03 19.27
C GLN A 554 1.61 -37.74 19.16
N GLU A 555 0.52 -37.03 18.87
CA GLU A 555 -0.80 -37.65 18.70
C GLU A 555 -0.84 -38.56 17.46
N LYS A 556 -0.22 -38.15 16.35
CA LYS A 556 -0.08 -38.99 15.16
C LYS A 556 0.73 -40.25 15.43
N GLU A 557 1.86 -40.12 16.13
CA GLU A 557 2.71 -41.25 16.51
C GLU A 557 1.96 -42.21 17.45
N ARG A 558 1.22 -41.67 18.42
CA ARG A 558 0.39 -42.44 19.36
C ARG A 558 -0.73 -43.22 18.65
N LEU A 559 -1.43 -42.61 17.69
CA LEU A 559 -2.44 -43.28 16.87
C LEU A 559 -1.82 -44.44 16.08
N HIS A 560 -0.64 -44.24 15.49
CA HIS A 560 0.05 -45.28 14.74
C HIS A 560 0.47 -46.46 15.63
N ILE A 561 1.07 -46.19 16.79
CA ILE A 561 1.44 -47.22 17.78
C ILE A 561 0.21 -47.98 18.30
N THR A 562 -0.91 -47.29 18.51
CA THR A 562 -2.16 -47.94 18.96
C THR A 562 -2.70 -48.89 17.89
N LEU A 563 -2.70 -48.49 16.62
CA LEU A 563 -3.20 -49.33 15.52
C LEU A 563 -2.29 -50.53 15.24
N ASP A 564 -0.97 -50.37 15.41
CA ASP A 564 0.02 -51.46 15.26
C ASP A 564 -0.03 -52.48 16.41
N SER A 565 -0.52 -52.07 17.59
CA SER A 565 -0.62 -52.94 18.77
C SER A 565 -1.98 -53.67 18.90
N ILE A 566 -2.94 -53.39 18.03
CA ILE A 566 -4.20 -54.14 17.96
C ILE A 566 -3.93 -55.50 17.32
N GLY A 567 -4.23 -56.59 18.05
CA GLY A 567 -4.06 -57.97 17.58
C GLY A 567 -5.11 -58.46 16.59
N GLU A 568 -6.12 -57.64 16.29
CA GLU A 568 -7.19 -57.89 15.32
C GLU A 568 -6.91 -57.16 14.00
N ALA A 569 -7.44 -57.67 12.90
CA ALA A 569 -7.32 -57.01 11.61
C ALA A 569 -8.33 -55.86 11.50
N VAL A 570 -7.84 -54.64 11.31
CA VAL A 570 -8.66 -53.42 11.20
C VAL A 570 -8.54 -52.84 9.79
N VAL A 571 -9.67 -52.62 9.13
CA VAL A 571 -9.77 -52.05 7.78
C VAL A 571 -10.75 -50.89 7.80
N CYS A 572 -10.34 -49.71 7.34
CA CYS A 572 -11.25 -48.57 7.16
C CYS A 572 -11.58 -48.39 5.68
N THR A 573 -12.84 -48.14 5.36
CA THR A 573 -13.32 -47.87 3.99
C THR A 573 -13.96 -46.50 3.88
N ASP A 574 -14.06 -45.99 2.64
CA ASP A 574 -14.90 -44.85 2.29
C ASP A 574 -16.40 -45.24 2.22
N ILE A 575 -17.27 -44.27 1.89
CA ILE A 575 -18.72 -44.47 1.70
C ILE A 575 -19.07 -45.46 0.58
N ASN A 576 -18.16 -45.73 -0.36
CA ASN A 576 -18.33 -46.64 -1.49
C ASN A 576 -17.70 -48.01 -1.23
N MET A 577 -17.29 -48.29 0.02
CA MET A 577 -16.59 -49.53 0.42
C MET A 577 -15.23 -49.73 -0.26
N ASN A 578 -14.53 -48.65 -0.63
CA ASN A 578 -13.13 -48.71 -1.03
C ASN A 578 -12.21 -48.56 0.17
N ILE A 579 -11.13 -49.34 0.22
CA ILE A 579 -10.21 -49.36 1.36
C ILE A 579 -9.41 -48.05 1.42
N ASN A 580 -9.51 -47.36 2.55
CA ASN A 580 -8.72 -46.18 2.89
C ASN A 580 -7.55 -46.53 3.83
N PHE A 581 -7.69 -47.55 4.67
CA PHE A 581 -6.67 -47.95 5.63
C PHE A 581 -6.72 -49.44 5.97
N MET A 582 -5.55 -50.05 6.23
CA MET A 582 -5.40 -51.41 6.76
C MET A 582 -4.27 -51.40 7.79
N ASN A 583 -4.49 -52.02 8.97
CA ASN A 583 -3.41 -52.23 9.94
C ASN A 583 -2.53 -53.44 9.53
N PRO A 584 -1.33 -53.61 10.13
CA PRO A 584 -0.42 -54.69 9.76
C PRO A 584 -1.01 -56.11 9.91
N VAL A 585 -1.94 -56.32 10.86
CA VAL A 585 -2.61 -57.61 11.03
C VAL A 585 -3.55 -57.89 9.85
N ALA A 586 -4.30 -56.90 9.38
CA ALA A 586 -5.13 -57.01 8.19
C ALA A 586 -4.29 -57.26 6.93
N GLU A 587 -3.11 -56.65 6.82
CA GLU A 587 -2.18 -56.95 5.73
C GLU A 587 -1.74 -58.42 5.74
N LYS A 588 -1.37 -58.92 6.92
CA LYS A 588 -0.93 -60.31 7.10
C LYS A 588 -2.03 -61.33 6.81
N MET A 589 -3.24 -61.11 7.32
CA MET A 589 -4.37 -62.03 7.13
C MET A 589 -4.85 -62.05 5.68
N SER A 590 -4.99 -60.87 5.05
CA SER A 590 -5.47 -60.77 3.65
C SER A 590 -4.39 -61.12 2.61
N GLY A 591 -3.11 -60.95 2.94
CA GLY A 591 -2.01 -61.05 1.99
C GLY A 591 -1.90 -59.83 1.04
N TRP A 592 -2.47 -58.69 1.43
CA TRP A 592 -2.36 -57.42 0.69
C TRP A 592 -1.67 -56.37 1.56
N THR A 593 -0.72 -55.64 0.99
CA THR A 593 -0.17 -54.46 1.68
C THR A 593 -1.18 -53.30 1.61
N HIS A 594 -1.15 -52.42 2.60
CA HIS A 594 -1.99 -51.22 2.67
C HIS A 594 -1.85 -50.37 1.41
N GLN A 595 -0.63 -50.23 0.88
CA GLN A 595 -0.37 -49.48 -0.35
C GLN A 595 -1.02 -50.11 -1.59
N GLU A 596 -1.05 -51.44 -1.67
CA GLU A 596 -1.68 -52.15 -2.79
C GLU A 596 -3.21 -52.17 -2.67
N ALA A 597 -3.73 -52.24 -1.44
CA ALA A 597 -5.16 -52.27 -1.15
C ALA A 597 -5.83 -50.89 -1.21
N LEU A 598 -5.06 -49.80 -1.10
CA LEU A 598 -5.58 -48.45 -1.07
C LEU A 598 -6.45 -48.15 -2.31
N ASN A 599 -7.65 -47.61 -2.07
CA ASN A 599 -8.69 -47.30 -3.05
C ASN A 599 -9.22 -48.50 -3.85
N LYS A 600 -8.95 -49.75 -3.44
CA LYS A 600 -9.58 -50.94 -4.02
C LYS A 600 -10.90 -51.25 -3.31
N PRO A 601 -11.90 -51.81 -4.02
CA PRO A 601 -13.12 -52.29 -3.38
C PRO A 601 -12.82 -53.36 -2.33
N LEU A 602 -13.45 -53.27 -1.16
CA LEU A 602 -13.22 -54.16 -0.02
C LEU A 602 -13.32 -55.65 -0.39
N LEU A 603 -14.36 -56.01 -1.16
CA LEU A 603 -14.62 -57.40 -1.62
C LEU A 603 -13.58 -57.93 -2.62
N SER A 604 -12.77 -57.05 -3.24
CA SER A 604 -11.68 -57.48 -4.12
C SER A 604 -10.41 -57.85 -3.38
N VAL A 605 -10.29 -57.37 -2.13
CA VAL A 605 -9.12 -57.58 -1.27
C VAL A 605 -9.41 -58.67 -0.24
N LEU A 606 -10.58 -58.61 0.41
CA LEU A 606 -11.00 -59.60 1.40
C LEU A 606 -11.93 -60.64 0.77
N HIS A 607 -11.40 -61.85 0.57
CA HIS A 607 -12.15 -62.99 0.05
C HIS A 607 -12.67 -63.84 1.20
N ILE A 608 -13.93 -63.65 1.57
CA ILE A 608 -14.56 -64.34 2.71
C ILE A 608 -15.66 -65.27 2.21
N SER A 609 -15.62 -66.55 2.59
CA SER A 609 -16.63 -67.58 2.25
C SER A 609 -17.33 -68.13 3.49
N VAL A 610 -18.51 -68.72 3.29
CA VAL A 610 -19.18 -69.55 4.31
C VAL A 610 -18.64 -70.97 4.21
N GLY A 611 -17.78 -71.36 5.13
CA GLY A 611 -16.99 -72.59 5.13
C GLY A 611 -15.82 -72.52 4.16
N ASP A 612 -14.87 -73.45 4.29
CA ASP A 612 -13.65 -73.48 3.48
C ASP A 612 -13.91 -73.70 1.97
N HIS A 613 -15.08 -74.26 1.61
CA HIS A 613 -15.47 -74.55 0.22
C HIS A 613 -16.84 -73.99 -0.18
N GLY A 614 -17.44 -73.12 0.64
CA GLY A 614 -18.74 -72.55 0.31
C GLY A 614 -18.67 -71.24 -0.50
N PRO A 615 -19.83 -70.62 -0.77
CA PRO A 615 -19.91 -69.42 -1.59
C PRO A 615 -19.25 -68.21 -0.91
N LEU A 616 -18.63 -67.35 -1.72
CA LEU A 616 -18.13 -66.05 -1.28
C LEU A 616 -19.30 -65.14 -0.86
N ILE A 617 -19.10 -64.39 0.22
CA ILE A 617 -20.09 -63.42 0.70
C ILE A 617 -20.13 -62.24 -0.26
N GLY A 618 -21.30 -61.98 -0.85
CA GLY A 618 -21.50 -60.89 -1.80
C GLY A 618 -21.73 -59.52 -1.17
N ASN A 619 -22.14 -59.47 0.11
CA ASN A 619 -22.38 -58.23 0.86
C ASN A 619 -22.10 -58.44 2.34
N PHE A 620 -21.31 -57.56 2.95
CA PHE A 620 -21.13 -57.54 4.39
C PHE A 620 -22.37 -56.99 5.08
N ARG A 621 -22.79 -57.60 6.19
CA ARG A 621 -23.94 -57.13 6.98
C ARG A 621 -23.50 -56.03 7.94
N THR A 622 -24.21 -54.91 7.96
CA THR A 622 -23.97 -53.80 8.89
C THR A 622 -24.83 -54.00 10.14
N GLY A 623 -24.23 -54.08 11.32
CA GLY A 623 -24.92 -54.19 12.60
C GLY A 623 -24.17 -55.04 13.61
N ASP A 624 -24.38 -54.77 14.91
CA ASP A 624 -24.00 -55.66 15.99
C ASP A 624 -24.68 -57.01 15.74
N LEU A 625 -23.89 -57.99 15.29
CA LEU A 625 -24.34 -59.38 15.21
C LEU A 625 -24.73 -59.78 16.65
N SER A 626 -26.04 -59.88 16.91
CA SER A 626 -26.51 -60.53 18.12
C SER A 626 -25.89 -61.93 18.17
N ARG A 627 -25.50 -62.37 19.37
CA ARG A 627 -24.89 -63.69 19.65
C ARG A 627 -25.62 -64.92 19.08
N SER A 628 -26.77 -64.75 18.44
CA SER A 628 -27.54 -65.77 17.73
C SER A 628 -26.95 -66.21 16.38
N ASP A 629 -26.05 -65.43 15.77
CA ASP A 629 -25.53 -65.68 14.41
C ASP A 629 -24.08 -66.24 14.41
N ILE A 630 -23.60 -66.76 15.55
CA ILE A 630 -22.25 -67.35 15.72
C ILE A 630 -22.05 -68.64 14.86
N ASP A 631 -23.11 -69.13 14.22
CA ASP A 631 -23.16 -70.37 13.44
C ASP A 631 -22.65 -70.22 11.99
N ASP A 632 -22.29 -69.03 11.53
CA ASP A 632 -21.67 -68.88 10.21
C ASP A 632 -20.18 -69.28 10.31
N ASP A 633 -19.83 -70.43 9.72
CA ASP A 633 -18.45 -70.93 9.56
C ASP A 633 -17.63 -70.01 8.62
N LEU A 634 -17.46 -68.73 8.93
CA LEU A 634 -16.81 -67.79 8.03
C LEU A 634 -15.30 -68.01 7.93
N VAL A 635 -14.79 -68.02 6.70
CA VAL A 635 -13.38 -68.26 6.40
C VAL A 635 -12.84 -67.13 5.53
N LEU A 636 -11.76 -66.48 5.96
CA LEU A 636 -11.00 -65.51 5.17
C LEU A 636 -9.87 -66.22 4.42
N HIS A 637 -9.82 -66.03 3.11
CA HIS A 637 -8.78 -66.60 2.25
C HIS A 637 -7.68 -65.58 2.01
N SER A 638 -6.46 -65.93 2.40
CA SER A 638 -5.28 -65.11 2.14
C SER A 638 -4.84 -65.22 0.68
N ARG A 639 -4.43 -64.09 0.09
CA ARG A 639 -3.90 -64.05 -1.29
C ARG A 639 -2.66 -64.94 -1.49
N HIS A 640 -1.86 -65.12 -0.44
CA HIS A 640 -0.60 -65.89 -0.51
C HIS A 640 -0.76 -67.38 -0.15
N GLY A 641 -1.99 -67.85 0.03
CA GLY A 641 -2.29 -69.21 0.47
C GLY A 641 -2.42 -69.29 1.99
N GLY A 642 -3.44 -70.01 2.46
CA GLY A 642 -3.84 -70.07 3.86
C GLY A 642 -5.26 -69.51 4.07
N SER A 643 -6.00 -70.13 4.98
CA SER A 643 -7.34 -69.71 5.38
C SER A 643 -7.37 -69.50 6.89
N PHE A 644 -8.15 -68.51 7.32
CA PHE A 644 -8.38 -68.18 8.73
C PHE A 644 -9.87 -68.30 9.02
N ASP A 645 -10.24 -69.03 10.07
CA ASP A 645 -11.60 -68.94 10.58
C ASP A 645 -11.76 -67.56 11.21
N ILE A 646 -12.71 -66.76 10.72
CA ILE A 646 -12.84 -65.37 11.14
C ILE A 646 -14.21 -65.05 11.71
N GLN A 647 -14.23 -64.04 12.58
CA GLN A 647 -15.42 -63.28 12.91
C GLN A 647 -15.18 -61.83 12.50
N TYR A 648 -16.19 -61.15 11.92
CA TYR A 648 -16.04 -59.76 11.53
C TYR A 648 -17.18 -58.88 12.05
N SER A 649 -16.91 -57.60 12.25
CA SER A 649 -17.89 -56.56 12.58
C SER A 649 -17.64 -55.29 11.78
N ILE A 650 -18.71 -54.60 11.35
CA ILE A 650 -18.62 -53.35 10.59
C ILE A 650 -19.36 -52.24 11.33
N THR A 651 -18.63 -51.17 11.65
CA THR A 651 -19.14 -49.97 12.33
C THR A 651 -19.02 -48.75 11.42
N PRO A 652 -20.09 -47.96 11.18
CA PRO A 652 -20.00 -46.77 10.35
C PRO A 652 -19.18 -45.65 11.03
N LEU A 653 -18.35 -44.96 10.25
CA LEU A 653 -17.61 -43.77 10.68
C LEU A 653 -18.41 -42.53 10.32
N SER A 654 -18.76 -41.72 11.31
CA SER A 654 -19.44 -40.43 11.09
C SER A 654 -18.61 -39.25 11.59
N THR A 655 -18.77 -38.09 10.94
CA THR A 655 -18.24 -36.82 11.44
C THR A 655 -18.95 -36.44 12.75
N LEU A 656 -18.38 -35.49 13.50
CA LEU A 656 -19.06 -34.88 14.66
C LEU A 656 -20.43 -34.26 14.32
N ASN A 657 -20.67 -33.96 13.04
CA ASN A 657 -21.92 -33.42 12.53
C ASN A 657 -22.92 -34.52 12.09
N GLY A 658 -22.56 -35.80 12.25
CA GLY A 658 -23.41 -36.94 11.91
C GLY A 658 -23.37 -37.38 10.45
N GLU A 659 -22.49 -36.82 9.62
CA GLU A 659 -22.33 -37.26 8.23
C GLU A 659 -21.51 -38.54 8.16
N ASN A 660 -21.99 -39.55 7.44
CA ASN A 660 -21.26 -40.81 7.23
C ASN A 660 -20.09 -40.60 6.27
N ILE A 661 -18.87 -40.90 6.72
CA ILE A 661 -17.61 -40.76 5.98
C ILE A 661 -17.14 -42.13 5.45
N GLY A 662 -17.63 -43.22 6.01
CA GLY A 662 -17.15 -44.55 5.69
C GLY A 662 -17.47 -45.59 6.75
N SER A 663 -16.65 -46.64 6.86
CA SER A 663 -16.86 -47.69 7.85
C SER A 663 -15.54 -48.29 8.33
N VAL A 664 -15.50 -48.74 9.58
CA VAL A 664 -14.42 -49.57 10.13
C VAL A 664 -14.92 -51.01 10.17
N LEU A 665 -14.16 -51.89 9.53
CA LEU A 665 -14.28 -53.34 9.61
C LEU A 665 -13.21 -53.86 10.58
N VAL A 666 -13.63 -54.63 11.57
CA VAL A 666 -12.74 -55.37 12.48
C VAL A 666 -12.92 -56.86 12.22
N ILE A 667 -11.82 -57.58 12.03
CA ILE A 667 -11.77 -59.02 11.75
C ILE A 667 -10.91 -59.69 12.82
N GLN A 668 -11.49 -60.66 13.50
CA GLN A 668 -10.86 -61.46 14.53
C GLN A 668 -10.59 -62.87 14.00
N ASP A 669 -9.39 -63.39 14.22
CA ASP A 669 -9.04 -64.80 13.98
C ASP A 669 -9.57 -65.66 15.14
N VAL A 670 -10.44 -66.61 14.84
CA VAL A 670 -11.07 -67.53 15.80
C VAL A 670 -10.73 -69.00 15.54
N THR A 671 -9.69 -69.26 14.72
CA THR A 671 -9.28 -70.61 14.30
C THR A 671 -8.99 -71.53 15.49
N GLU A 672 -8.08 -71.11 16.40
CA GLU A 672 -7.71 -71.92 17.58
C GLU A 672 -8.90 -72.14 18.54
N SER A 673 -9.73 -71.11 18.73
CA SER A 673 -10.90 -71.20 19.61
C SER A 673 -11.94 -72.18 19.06
N ARG A 674 -12.15 -72.24 17.74
CA ARG A 674 -13.10 -73.17 17.11
C ARG A 674 -12.60 -74.62 17.14
N GLU A 675 -11.32 -74.86 16.92
CA GLU A 675 -10.72 -76.20 17.03
C GLU A 675 -10.87 -76.78 18.45
N MET A 676 -10.59 -75.97 19.48
CA MET A 676 -10.72 -76.39 20.88
C MET A 676 -12.17 -76.75 21.26
N LEU A 677 -13.15 -75.98 20.77
CA LEU A 677 -14.57 -76.27 20.99
C LEU A 677 -15.00 -77.60 20.34
N ARG A 678 -14.52 -77.90 19.13
CA ARG A 678 -14.80 -79.18 18.46
C ARG A 678 -14.24 -80.37 19.25
N GLN A 679 -13.03 -80.24 19.81
CA GLN A 679 -12.40 -81.29 20.61
C GLN A 679 -13.14 -81.57 21.92
N LEU A 680 -13.58 -80.52 22.63
CA LEU A 680 -14.36 -80.66 23.87
C LEU A 680 -15.69 -81.38 23.64
N SER A 681 -16.38 -81.09 22.52
CA SER A 681 -17.63 -81.76 22.15
C SER A 681 -17.44 -83.26 21.94
N TYR A 682 -16.34 -83.68 21.32
CA TYR A 682 -16.03 -85.10 21.10
C TYR A 682 -15.75 -85.85 22.41
N SER A 683 -14.93 -85.27 23.31
CA SER A 683 -14.62 -85.86 24.63
C SER A 683 -15.84 -85.99 25.55
N ALA A 684 -16.86 -85.14 25.39
CA ALA A 684 -18.10 -85.23 26.17
C ALA A 684 -18.96 -86.47 25.82
N SER A 685 -18.78 -87.07 24.63
CA SER A 685 -19.64 -88.15 24.11
C SER A 685 -18.97 -89.53 24.03
N HIS A 686 -17.64 -89.63 24.09
CA HIS A 686 -16.89 -90.88 23.92
C HIS A 686 -15.91 -91.14 25.08
N ASP A 687 -15.60 -92.41 25.37
CA ASP A 687 -14.54 -92.80 26.31
C ASP A 687 -13.17 -92.56 25.67
N VAL A 688 -12.28 -91.85 26.38
CA VAL A 688 -10.98 -91.43 25.85
C VAL A 688 -10.05 -92.63 25.64
N LEU A 689 -10.23 -93.71 26.41
CA LEU A 689 -9.34 -94.88 26.35
C LEU A 689 -9.77 -95.87 25.25
N THR A 690 -11.05 -96.20 25.16
CA THR A 690 -11.56 -97.25 24.26
C THR A 690 -12.21 -96.72 22.98
N HIS A 691 -12.45 -95.40 22.89
CA HIS A 691 -13.21 -94.75 21.82
C HIS A 691 -14.66 -95.24 21.66
N LEU A 692 -15.15 -96.06 22.58
CA LEU A 692 -16.56 -96.43 22.66
C LEU A 692 -17.39 -95.26 23.19
N ALA A 693 -18.72 -95.35 23.09
CA ALA A 693 -19.59 -94.40 23.77
C ALA A 693 -19.30 -94.42 25.29
N ASN A 694 -19.26 -93.24 25.92
CA ASN A 694 -19.15 -93.14 27.37
C ASN A 694 -20.52 -93.35 28.03
N ARG A 695 -20.53 -93.42 29.36
CA ARG A 695 -21.78 -93.61 30.15
C ARG A 695 -22.86 -92.58 29.83
N ALA A 696 -22.52 -91.30 29.74
CA ALA A 696 -23.48 -90.22 29.47
C ALA A 696 -24.13 -90.35 28.09
N SER A 697 -23.33 -90.71 27.08
CA SER A 697 -23.80 -91.00 25.73
C SER A 697 -24.66 -92.27 25.69
N PHE A 698 -24.27 -93.33 26.40
CA PHE A 698 -25.05 -94.58 26.48
C PHE A 698 -26.42 -94.37 27.14
N GLU A 699 -26.49 -93.66 28.27
CA GLU A 699 -27.75 -93.31 28.93
C GLU A 699 -28.64 -92.43 28.04
N SER A 700 -28.05 -91.52 27.27
CA SER A 700 -28.79 -90.68 26.31
C SER A 700 -29.38 -91.49 25.16
N HIS A 701 -28.64 -92.46 24.62
CA HIS A 701 -29.15 -93.39 23.61
C HIS A 701 -30.23 -94.29 24.19
N LEU A 702 -30.03 -94.84 25.39
CA LEU A 702 -31.02 -95.67 26.06
C LEU A 702 -32.33 -94.90 26.33
N LYS A 703 -32.27 -93.65 26.82
CA LYS A 703 -33.44 -92.77 26.96
C LYS A 703 -34.16 -92.52 25.64
N ARG A 704 -33.42 -92.32 24.54
CA ARG A 704 -34.00 -92.12 23.21
C ARG A 704 -34.74 -93.35 22.72
N HIS A 705 -34.19 -94.55 22.94
CA HIS A 705 -34.85 -95.80 22.58
C HIS A 705 -36.06 -96.10 23.47
N LEU A 706 -36.03 -95.74 24.76
CA LEU A 706 -37.19 -95.86 25.66
C LEU A 706 -38.38 -95.00 25.24
N LEU A 707 -38.14 -93.83 24.62
CA LEU A 707 -39.20 -92.94 24.14
C LEU A 707 -39.90 -93.46 22.86
N ASN A 708 -39.30 -94.41 22.14
CA ASN A 708 -39.75 -94.84 20.81
C ASN A 708 -40.42 -96.23 20.80
N ILE A 709 -40.77 -96.80 21.96
CA ILE A 709 -41.38 -98.14 22.07
C ILE A 709 -42.91 -98.05 21.85
N ASP A 710 -43.36 -98.11 20.59
CA ASP A 710 -44.79 -98.04 20.24
C ASP A 710 -45.43 -99.38 19.78
N ASN A 711 -44.64 -100.38 19.38
CA ASN A 711 -45.13 -101.66 18.85
C ASN A 711 -45.03 -102.84 19.84
N ALA A 712 -46.10 -103.65 19.95
CA ALA A 712 -46.19 -104.79 20.88
C ALA A 712 -45.26 -105.99 20.56
N GLN A 713 -44.56 -105.99 19.42
CA GLN A 713 -43.65 -107.06 19.00
C GLN A 713 -42.16 -106.68 19.08
N GLU A 714 -41.82 -105.42 19.33
CA GLU A 714 -40.43 -104.96 19.42
C GLU A 714 -39.95 -105.09 20.87
N ARG A 715 -38.89 -105.87 21.08
CA ARG A 715 -38.17 -105.99 22.34
C ARG A 715 -36.76 -105.48 22.12
N HIS A 716 -36.22 -104.70 23.05
CA HIS A 716 -34.80 -104.37 23.08
C HIS A 716 -34.16 -105.13 24.24
N ALA A 717 -32.87 -105.46 24.13
CA ALA A 717 -32.14 -106.09 25.22
C ALA A 717 -31.05 -105.15 25.74
N LEU A 718 -30.98 -105.01 27.05
CA LEU A 718 -29.91 -104.33 27.75
C LEU A 718 -29.01 -105.39 28.39
N VAL A 719 -27.72 -105.34 28.04
CA VAL A 719 -26.72 -106.29 28.53
C VAL A 719 -25.65 -105.53 29.29
N PHE A 720 -25.38 -105.93 30.53
CA PHE A 720 -24.27 -105.46 31.35
C PHE A 720 -23.19 -106.51 31.38
N ILE A 721 -21.99 -106.16 30.94
CA ILE A 721 -20.84 -107.06 30.82
C ILE A 721 -19.73 -106.55 31.73
N ASP A 722 -19.19 -107.41 32.56
CA ASP A 722 -18.09 -107.09 33.47
C ASP A 722 -16.92 -108.05 33.27
N LEU A 723 -15.70 -107.51 33.23
CA LEU A 723 -14.50 -108.32 33.03
C LEU A 723 -14.05 -109.00 34.33
N ASP A 724 -14.24 -110.32 34.37
CA ASP A 724 -13.77 -111.15 35.46
C ASP A 724 -12.24 -111.12 35.58
N ARG A 725 -11.77 -110.87 36.80
CA ARG A 725 -10.33 -110.82 37.16
C ARG A 725 -9.55 -109.67 36.52
N PHE A 726 -10.21 -108.64 35.97
CA PHE A 726 -9.52 -107.44 35.46
C PHE A 726 -8.60 -106.79 36.49
N LYS A 727 -9.08 -106.65 37.74
CA LYS A 727 -8.24 -106.15 38.85
C LYS A 727 -6.97 -106.96 39.05
N SER A 728 -7.01 -108.28 38.85
CA SER A 728 -5.81 -109.11 38.94
C SER A 728 -4.79 -108.81 37.84
N VAL A 729 -5.22 -108.36 36.66
CA VAL A 729 -4.31 -107.93 35.60
C VAL A 729 -3.67 -106.59 35.97
N ASN A 730 -4.46 -105.63 36.44
CA ASN A 730 -3.94 -104.35 36.93
C ASN A 730 -2.94 -104.52 38.08
N ASP A 731 -3.27 -105.36 39.06
CA ASP A 731 -2.43 -105.57 40.25
C ASP A 731 -1.12 -106.31 39.91
N ASN A 732 -1.13 -107.21 38.92
CA ASN A 732 0.05 -108.04 38.57
C ASN A 732 0.90 -107.49 37.41
N ALA A 733 0.30 -106.77 36.46
CA ALA A 733 0.95 -106.29 35.23
C ALA A 733 0.91 -104.76 35.07
N GLY A 734 0.28 -104.04 36.01
CA GLY A 734 0.18 -102.58 36.03
C GLY A 734 -0.99 -102.02 35.23
N HIS A 735 -1.31 -100.75 35.49
CA HIS A 735 -2.44 -100.05 34.83
C HIS A 735 -2.28 -99.95 33.32
N ALA A 736 -1.05 -99.83 32.79
CA ALA A 736 -0.81 -99.81 31.35
C ALA A 736 -1.22 -101.13 30.66
N ALA A 737 -1.03 -102.28 31.33
CA ALA A 737 -1.48 -103.57 30.84
C ALA A 737 -3.01 -103.70 30.88
N GLY A 738 -3.65 -103.17 31.94
CA GLY A 738 -5.12 -103.10 32.01
C GLY A 738 -5.72 -102.19 30.93
N ASP A 739 -5.09 -101.05 30.65
CA ASP A 739 -5.53 -100.13 29.60
C ASP A 739 -5.41 -100.77 28.20
N ALA A 740 -4.31 -101.47 27.93
CA ALA A 740 -4.13 -102.23 26.69
C ALA A 740 -5.17 -103.35 26.57
N LEU A 741 -5.39 -104.11 27.64
CA LEU A 741 -6.42 -105.15 27.71
C LEU A 741 -7.81 -104.56 27.42
N LEU A 742 -8.16 -103.42 28.01
CA LEU A 742 -9.45 -102.77 27.77
C LEU A 742 -9.60 -102.33 26.32
N ARG A 743 -8.56 -101.78 25.67
CA ARG A 743 -8.62 -101.42 24.24
C ARG A 743 -8.83 -102.64 23.36
N GLU A 744 -8.09 -103.70 23.60
CA GLU A 744 -8.17 -104.95 22.81
C GLU A 744 -9.52 -105.64 23.00
N ILE A 745 -10.00 -105.75 24.23
CA ILE A 745 -11.31 -106.34 24.54
C ILE A 745 -12.45 -105.46 24.00
N SER A 746 -12.32 -104.13 24.05
CA SER A 746 -13.30 -103.22 23.44
C SER A 746 -13.38 -103.41 21.93
N ALA A 747 -12.24 -103.51 21.24
CA ALA A 747 -12.18 -103.77 19.81
C ALA A 747 -12.75 -105.15 19.46
N LEU A 748 -12.46 -106.18 20.28
CA LEU A 748 -13.02 -107.52 20.14
C LEU A 748 -14.54 -107.48 20.28
N MET A 749 -15.07 -106.90 21.36
CA MET A 749 -16.51 -106.77 21.59
C MET A 749 -17.20 -106.00 20.46
N LEU A 750 -16.59 -104.89 20.00
CA LEU A 750 -17.12 -104.08 18.90
C LEU A 750 -17.19 -104.86 17.58
N SER A 751 -16.23 -105.76 17.32
CA SER A 751 -16.24 -106.63 16.14
C SER A 751 -17.31 -107.73 16.18
N LEU A 752 -17.83 -108.06 17.38
CA LEU A 752 -18.82 -109.11 17.60
C LEU A 752 -20.27 -108.59 17.60
N VAL A 753 -20.47 -107.26 17.50
CA VAL A 753 -21.78 -106.60 17.49
C VAL A 753 -22.05 -105.94 16.14
N ARG A 754 -23.32 -105.66 15.84
CA ARG A 754 -23.76 -105.07 14.56
C ARG A 754 -23.62 -103.55 14.60
N LYS A 755 -23.60 -102.90 13.43
CA LYS A 755 -23.50 -101.42 13.31
C LYS A 755 -24.66 -100.66 14.00
N GLY A 756 -25.78 -101.32 14.25
CA GLY A 756 -26.94 -100.77 14.98
C GLY A 756 -26.91 -101.00 16.48
N ASP A 757 -26.01 -101.83 17.00
CA ASP A 757 -25.87 -102.12 18.42
C ASP A 757 -24.98 -101.06 19.07
N ILE A 758 -25.32 -100.64 20.29
CA ILE A 758 -24.58 -99.59 20.99
C ILE A 758 -23.75 -100.24 22.10
N LEU A 759 -22.45 -100.33 21.86
CA LEU A 759 -21.47 -100.76 22.85
C LEU A 759 -20.84 -99.53 23.51
N ALA A 760 -20.88 -99.50 24.83
CA ALA A 760 -20.33 -98.42 25.66
C ALA A 760 -19.47 -98.97 26.79
N ARG A 761 -18.49 -98.18 27.21
CA ARG A 761 -17.78 -98.41 28.47
C ARG A 761 -18.42 -97.54 29.56
N LEU A 762 -18.98 -98.18 30.59
CA LEU A 762 -19.71 -97.48 31.65
C LEU A 762 -18.78 -96.97 32.75
N GLY A 763 -17.65 -97.64 32.94
CA GLY A 763 -16.57 -97.25 33.84
C GLY A 763 -15.73 -98.46 34.25
N GLY A 764 -14.43 -98.27 34.51
CA GLY A 764 -13.56 -99.37 34.96
C GLY A 764 -13.52 -100.55 33.97
N ASP A 765 -13.97 -101.71 34.44
CA ASP A 765 -14.13 -102.99 33.75
C ASP A 765 -15.57 -103.29 33.29
N GLU A 766 -16.49 -102.33 33.41
CA GLU A 766 -17.91 -102.48 33.09
C GLU A 766 -18.23 -101.93 31.69
N PHE A 767 -18.94 -102.75 30.92
CA PHE A 767 -19.42 -102.47 29.57
C PHE A 767 -20.94 -102.59 29.51
N GLY A 768 -21.56 -101.64 28.81
CA GLY A 768 -22.98 -101.65 28.50
C GLY A 768 -23.17 -101.95 27.03
N LEU A 769 -24.08 -102.87 26.72
CA LEU A 769 -24.48 -103.19 25.37
C LEU A 769 -25.99 -103.07 25.25
N LEU A 770 -26.43 -102.19 24.35
CA LEU A 770 -27.84 -102.05 23.99
C LEU A 770 -28.07 -102.70 22.61
N LEU A 771 -28.94 -103.70 22.59
CA LEU A 771 -29.34 -104.43 21.39
C LEU A 771 -30.77 -104.00 21.02
N PRO A 772 -30.93 -103.03 20.11
CA PRO A 772 -32.26 -102.64 19.67
C PRO A 772 -32.91 -103.75 18.82
N GLU A 773 -34.23 -103.96 18.94
CA GLU A 773 -35.02 -104.87 18.10
C GLU A 773 -34.49 -106.34 18.14
N CYS A 774 -34.21 -106.84 19.33
CA CYS A 774 -33.59 -108.14 19.56
C CYS A 774 -34.52 -109.12 20.30
N LYS A 775 -34.64 -110.35 19.80
CA LYS A 775 -35.39 -111.42 20.47
C LYS A 775 -34.58 -112.00 21.64
N GLU A 776 -35.26 -112.72 22.53
CA GLU A 776 -34.65 -113.28 23.74
C GLU A 776 -33.52 -114.28 23.46
N GLU A 777 -33.72 -115.17 22.49
CA GLU A 777 -32.71 -116.15 22.06
C GLU A 777 -31.51 -115.45 21.42
N ASP A 778 -31.75 -114.48 20.54
CA ASP A 778 -30.70 -113.72 19.84
C ASP A 778 -29.84 -112.89 20.82
N ALA A 779 -30.47 -112.26 21.83
CA ALA A 779 -29.78 -111.47 22.84
C ALA A 779 -28.88 -112.35 23.71
N HIS A 780 -29.36 -113.53 24.10
CA HIS A 780 -28.57 -114.50 24.84
C HIS A 780 -27.38 -115.00 24.02
N ASP A 781 -27.58 -115.34 22.74
CA ASP A 781 -26.53 -115.82 21.85
C ASP A 781 -25.45 -114.77 21.59
N ILE A 782 -25.83 -113.50 21.38
CA ILE A 782 -24.89 -112.39 21.20
C ILE A 782 -24.07 -112.17 22.47
N ALA A 783 -24.73 -112.11 23.64
CA ALA A 783 -24.04 -111.96 24.92
C ALA A 783 -23.11 -113.14 25.22
N GLN A 784 -23.55 -114.37 24.94
CA GLN A 784 -22.76 -115.58 25.17
C GLN A 784 -21.57 -115.66 24.21
N ARG A 785 -21.74 -115.21 22.96
CA ARG A 785 -20.64 -115.08 22.01
C ARG A 785 -19.59 -114.07 22.48
N ILE A 786 -20.02 -112.92 23.01
CA ILE A 786 -19.10 -111.93 23.59
C ILE A 786 -18.37 -112.52 24.79
N VAL A 787 -19.08 -113.13 25.74
CA VAL A 787 -18.49 -113.75 26.92
C VAL A 787 -17.49 -114.85 26.55
N ASN A 788 -17.83 -115.72 25.60
CA ASN A 788 -16.93 -116.77 25.11
C ASN A 788 -15.70 -116.19 24.41
N GLY A 789 -15.90 -115.14 23.59
CA GLY A 789 -14.82 -114.41 22.92
C GLY A 789 -13.82 -113.85 23.93
N VAL A 790 -14.30 -113.22 25.01
CA VAL A 790 -13.44 -112.71 26.09
C VAL A 790 -12.76 -113.85 26.86
N ASN A 791 -13.51 -114.88 27.28
CA ASN A 791 -12.96 -116.01 28.05
C ASN A 791 -11.85 -116.76 27.32
N THR A 792 -11.92 -116.82 25.98
CA THR A 792 -10.92 -117.51 25.14
C THR A 792 -9.81 -116.59 24.64
N TYR A 793 -9.88 -115.28 24.93
CA TYR A 793 -8.91 -114.31 24.44
C TYR A 793 -7.54 -114.48 25.12
N PRO A 794 -6.47 -114.78 24.37
CA PRO A 794 -5.14 -114.94 24.94
C PRO A 794 -4.45 -113.58 25.06
N PHE A 795 -4.70 -112.84 26.15
CA PHE A 795 -4.01 -111.56 26.37
C PHE A 795 -2.56 -111.80 26.79
N THR A 796 -1.60 -111.39 25.95
CA THR A 796 -0.16 -111.48 26.24
C THR A 796 0.42 -110.09 26.50
N TRP A 797 1.00 -109.90 27.68
CA TRP A 797 1.70 -108.68 28.06
C TRP A 797 3.10 -109.04 28.58
N GLU A 798 4.15 -108.40 28.03
CA GLU A 798 5.55 -108.66 28.40
C GLU A 798 5.94 -110.15 28.41
N GLY A 799 5.41 -110.94 27.47
CA GLY A 799 5.71 -112.37 27.32
C GLY A 799 4.99 -113.31 28.30
N ARG A 800 4.05 -112.81 29.13
CA ARG A 800 3.18 -113.63 29.99
C ARG A 800 1.74 -113.61 29.49
N THR A 801 1.08 -114.76 29.47
CA THR A 801 -0.34 -114.88 29.12
C THR A 801 -1.20 -114.69 30.37
N HIS A 802 -2.12 -113.74 30.33
CA HIS A 802 -3.12 -113.50 31.37
C HIS A 802 -4.49 -113.97 30.88
N HIS A 803 -5.19 -114.72 31.74
CA HIS A 803 -6.55 -115.16 31.44
C HIS A 803 -7.56 -114.23 32.11
N VAL A 804 -8.41 -113.64 31.27
CA VAL A 804 -9.50 -112.73 31.66
C VAL A 804 -10.80 -113.39 31.25
N GLY A 805 -11.82 -113.27 32.08
CA GLY A 805 -13.16 -113.74 31.74
C GLY A 805 -14.13 -112.57 31.59
N ALA A 806 -15.36 -112.86 31.17
CA ALA A 806 -16.46 -111.92 31.26
C ALA A 806 -17.70 -112.58 31.86
N SER A 807 -18.43 -111.82 32.65
CA SER A 807 -19.76 -112.18 33.15
C SER A 807 -20.76 -111.17 32.61
N ALA A 808 -21.94 -111.64 32.16
CA ALA A 808 -22.93 -110.75 31.55
C ALA A 808 -24.35 -110.97 32.09
N GLY A 809 -25.02 -109.88 32.44
CA GLY A 809 -26.43 -109.84 32.83
C GLY A 809 -27.30 -109.27 31.74
N ILE A 810 -28.41 -109.94 31.41
CA ILE A 810 -29.38 -109.47 30.41
C ILE A 810 -30.69 -109.10 31.10
N THR A 811 -31.24 -107.93 30.74
CA THR A 811 -32.65 -107.59 30.96
C THR A 811 -33.31 -107.17 29.65
N PHE A 812 -34.61 -107.41 29.55
CA PHE A 812 -35.41 -107.05 28.38
C PHE A 812 -36.20 -105.78 28.64
N ILE A 813 -36.18 -104.91 27.64
CA ILE A 813 -36.93 -103.68 27.57
C ILE A 813 -38.18 -103.97 26.73
N ASP A 814 -39.35 -103.84 27.35
CA ASP A 814 -40.65 -103.99 26.74
C ASP A 814 -41.62 -102.92 27.29
N ARG A 815 -42.88 -102.91 26.83
CA ARG A 815 -43.90 -101.94 27.27
C ARG A 815 -44.16 -101.95 28.78
N HIS A 816 -43.86 -103.05 29.46
CA HIS A 816 -44.06 -103.21 30.90
C HIS A 816 -42.80 -102.89 31.73
N ASN A 817 -41.63 -102.74 31.08
CA ASN A 817 -40.35 -102.48 31.70
C ASN A 817 -39.58 -101.35 30.98
N THR A 818 -40.00 -100.10 31.22
CA THR A 818 -39.48 -98.90 30.51
C THR A 818 -38.74 -97.90 31.42
N ASN A 819 -38.63 -98.18 32.72
CA ASN A 819 -37.93 -97.28 33.64
C ASN A 819 -36.42 -97.49 33.57
N LEU A 820 -35.69 -96.45 33.16
CA LEU A 820 -34.23 -96.46 33.00
C LEU A 820 -33.50 -96.96 34.25
N THR A 821 -33.88 -96.48 35.44
CA THR A 821 -33.20 -96.82 36.70
C THR A 821 -33.42 -98.29 37.06
N ASP A 822 -34.63 -98.80 36.83
CA ASP A 822 -34.97 -100.20 37.10
C ASP A 822 -34.26 -101.14 36.12
N LEU A 823 -34.20 -100.78 34.83
CA LEU A 823 -33.50 -101.56 33.80
C LEU A 823 -32.00 -101.70 34.08
N LEU A 824 -31.32 -100.60 34.39
CA LEU A 824 -29.90 -100.65 34.76
C LEU A 824 -29.68 -101.49 36.02
N SER A 825 -30.57 -101.37 37.02
CA SER A 825 -30.49 -102.18 38.24
C SER A 825 -30.74 -103.67 37.97
N GLN A 826 -31.67 -104.03 37.09
CA GLN A 826 -31.97 -105.42 36.75
C GLN A 826 -30.79 -106.08 36.00
N ALA A 827 -30.21 -105.37 35.03
CA ALA A 827 -29.04 -105.83 34.29
C ALA A 827 -27.84 -106.05 35.21
N ASP A 828 -27.60 -105.14 36.16
CA ASP A 828 -26.55 -105.26 37.17
C ASP A 828 -26.77 -106.46 38.11
N ILE A 829 -27.99 -106.63 38.64
CA ILE A 829 -28.35 -107.79 39.48
C ILE A 829 -28.13 -109.11 38.73
N ALA A 830 -28.52 -109.19 37.46
CA ALA A 830 -28.29 -110.37 36.63
C ALA A 830 -26.79 -110.62 36.39
N CYS A 831 -26.00 -109.57 36.15
CA CYS A 831 -24.55 -109.68 35.96
C CYS A 831 -23.86 -110.16 37.26
N TYR A 832 -24.29 -109.64 38.41
CA TYR A 832 -23.81 -110.07 39.72
C TYR A 832 -24.13 -111.55 39.99
N ALA A 833 -25.31 -112.03 39.59
CA ALA A 833 -25.66 -113.44 39.69
C ALA A 833 -24.77 -114.33 38.80
N SER A 834 -24.39 -113.87 37.60
CA SER A 834 -23.41 -114.57 36.75
C SER A 834 -22.05 -114.70 37.42
N LYS A 835 -21.58 -113.64 38.11
CA LYS A 835 -20.30 -113.67 38.83
C LYS A 835 -20.30 -114.67 39.98
N ASN A 836 -21.36 -114.70 40.79
CA ASN A 836 -21.45 -115.59 41.96
C ASN A 836 -21.62 -117.07 41.59
N ASN A 837 -22.29 -117.37 40.48
CA ASN A 837 -22.56 -118.75 40.08
C ASN A 837 -21.39 -119.46 39.38
N GLY A 838 -20.21 -118.84 39.30
CA GLY A 838 -18.98 -119.46 38.80
C GLY A 838 -18.25 -118.68 37.70
N ARG A 839 -18.67 -117.44 37.41
CA ARG A 839 -18.09 -116.53 36.40
C ARG A 839 -18.12 -117.08 34.97
N GLY A 840 -17.76 -116.27 33.98
CA GLY A 840 -17.62 -116.71 32.59
C GLY A 840 -18.93 -117.11 31.89
N ARG A 841 -20.08 -116.57 32.33
CA ARG A 841 -21.42 -116.97 31.83
C ARG A 841 -22.36 -115.78 31.70
N VAL A 842 -23.47 -116.02 31.01
CA VAL A 842 -24.58 -115.08 30.85
C VAL A 842 -25.72 -115.47 31.79
N THR A 843 -26.43 -114.49 32.36
CA THR A 843 -27.66 -114.73 33.14
C THR A 843 -28.74 -113.75 32.75
N ILE A 844 -29.95 -114.25 32.51
CA ILE A 844 -31.14 -113.44 32.19
C ILE A 844 -31.88 -113.13 33.51
N TYR A 845 -32.25 -111.87 33.71
CA TYR A 845 -33.05 -111.46 34.86
C TYR A 845 -34.44 -112.12 34.82
N GLY A 846 -34.80 -112.91 35.85
CA GLY A 846 -36.14 -113.50 36.03
C GLY A 846 -36.28 -115.03 35.91
N THR A 847 -35.22 -115.77 35.54
CA THR A 847 -35.30 -117.23 35.28
C THR A 847 -35.04 -118.15 36.48
N HIS A 848 -34.61 -117.65 37.65
CA HIS A 848 -34.48 -118.45 38.90
C HIS A 848 -34.92 -117.67 40.17
N PRO A 849 -36.11 -117.96 40.74
CA PRO A 849 -36.64 -117.22 41.91
C PRO A 849 -35.94 -117.49 43.25
N ASP A 850 -35.29 -118.65 43.43
CA ASP A 850 -34.88 -119.14 44.76
C ASP A 850 -33.44 -118.80 45.19
N ALA A 851 -32.71 -117.96 44.46
CA ALA A 851 -31.31 -117.64 44.76
C ALA A 851 -30.92 -116.15 44.62
N MET A 852 -31.86 -115.21 44.80
CA MET A 852 -31.56 -113.78 44.74
C MET A 852 -31.80 -113.09 46.09
N PRO A 853 -30.78 -112.55 46.77
CA PRO A 853 -30.98 -111.69 47.93
C PRO A 853 -31.60 -110.35 47.49
N ARG A 854 -32.70 -109.95 48.13
CA ARG A 854 -33.24 -108.59 48.03
C ARG A 854 -32.23 -107.60 48.62
N VAL A 855 -31.43 -106.94 47.78
CA VAL A 855 -30.55 -105.85 48.21
C VAL A 855 -31.16 -104.52 47.80
N HIS A 856 -31.65 -103.81 48.82
CA HIS A 856 -32.02 -102.40 48.76
C HIS A 856 -30.73 -101.57 48.93
N ASN A 857 -30.59 -100.49 48.16
CA ASN A 857 -29.59 -99.42 48.26
C ASN A 857 -28.09 -99.78 48.13
N ARG A 858 -27.53 -99.56 46.93
CA ARG A 858 -26.10 -99.30 46.73
C ARG A 858 -25.75 -98.16 45.75
N PHE A 859 -26.70 -97.32 45.36
CA PHE A 859 -26.46 -96.21 44.40
C PHE A 859 -26.21 -94.83 45.04
N SER A 860 -25.88 -94.72 46.33
CA SER A 860 -25.63 -93.42 46.98
C SER A 860 -24.22 -93.17 47.53
N GLN A 861 -23.22 -94.01 47.24
CA GLN A 861 -21.84 -93.67 47.61
C GLN A 861 -20.83 -94.18 46.58
N LYS A 862 -20.54 -93.31 45.61
CA LYS A 862 -19.23 -93.08 44.96
C LYS A 862 -19.43 -92.01 43.89
N GLU A 863 -19.53 -90.76 44.35
CA GLU A 863 -19.06 -89.60 43.60
C GLU A 863 -17.53 -89.53 43.70
#